data_AF-A0A917VCH8-F1
#
_entry.id   AF-A0A917VCH8-F1
#
_cell.length_a   1.000
_cell.length_b   1.000
_cell.length_c   1.000
_cell.angle_alpha   90.00
_cell.angle_beta   90.00
_cell.angle_gamma   90.00
#
_symmetry.space_group_name_H-M   'P 1'
#
loop_
_entity.id
_entity.type
_entity.pdbx_description
1 polymer ?
#
loop_
_entity_poly.entity_id
_entity_poly.type
_entity_poly.pdbx_seq_one_letter_code
_entity_poly.pdbx_strand_id
1 'polypeptide(L)'
;MIRLAASRLRHRAGRALVLLLGLLVAATGFTVLTGTAETQRLELVGTVKQNYRAQYDILVRPKGTTTDLERSANLVRANYLSGIHGGITEAQLDRIRKLDGIEVAAPIAMIGYMTGNGYVDLPVTDLMGAGDRTLLRVDRTRVADRGLTRIPYAPQYAYLTRRPLAHSAAGGAQLEHTSEEVAPGEHVAVGTSLYWPRLAPPSGPFPFDHGPAASAWSTANGRGDGLPDKIGRGRPGEASIMLEQEFPLLLAAIDPAAEAELAGLDTAMVDGRYLDPAQDTPRGEIPLIAAARPYADQQDELVISRLPAQAARKVVAGLPAKALRSYVTGQTGPVVKRVTVEADRFYADMLRTWQHPVSSAAMQQYVAMTRYWTAGPVMYRRSADGRVTPVPVTNDPKVWQDPFLAAVVPELGKAGSAPIGSADTQFRRLELRTMGGDVVRDNAMLVVGRFDPERLPGFSALSSLPMETYNPPSVVPGDDRANALLKGRSLLPDDNLAGYLQPSPLLLTDLGGLRKVARFSQGGQLAKAPLSVIRVRVKGVTGPDAVSRERISQVARDIVAATGLDVDITLGSSPTPVTVDLPAGSYGRPALTVKEGWVNKGVAYRILYEADRKSLILFVLILAVCGLFAVNAASAAVRADRAQLGVLACLGWSRRKLFGTVLTETGVIGLLAGLLSAGVAVLLSSWSGLQVSMPRALLAVPAAVVLALLAGLVPAWRASAVPPIEAVRPAVRVTRRARSPRGVTGLAVAGLTRVPGRTLLGATTLLVCVSALTVLLGVTYGFRGRVVGSLLGDAIVVQARPADYAATAVMFALGALAVADVLYLSVRERDTELAALRATGWRSRSLARLVLSEGAFIGLLGGVAGACAGLAATAALAGSVPPAVIAGALGAGALAVLLAVLASALPAMLVQRLPLAAILAQG
;
A
#
# COMPACT_ATOMS: atom_id res chain seq x y z
N MET A 1 35.38 54.63 -5.55
CA MET A 1 34.69 53.82 -4.52
C MET A 1 35.32 52.43 -4.37
N ILE A 2 35.46 51.64 -5.44
CA ILE A 2 36.06 50.28 -5.39
C ILE A 2 37.49 50.25 -4.82
N ARG A 3 38.38 51.18 -5.21
CA ARG A 3 39.74 51.28 -4.64
C ARG A 3 39.76 51.58 -3.13
N LEU A 4 38.76 52.31 -2.63
CA LEU A 4 38.62 52.62 -1.20
C LEU A 4 38.11 51.39 -0.42
N ALA A 5 37.17 50.65 -0.99
CA ALA A 5 36.70 49.37 -0.42
C ALA A 5 37.85 48.35 -0.35
N ALA A 6 38.66 48.25 -1.41
CA ALA A 6 39.80 47.33 -1.46
C ALA A 6 40.89 47.64 -0.41
N SER A 7 41.17 48.93 -0.13
CA SER A 7 42.16 49.28 0.90
C SER A 7 41.66 49.01 2.33
N ARG A 8 40.36 49.18 2.57
CA ARG A 8 39.71 48.85 3.85
C ARG A 8 39.69 47.36 4.14
N LEU A 9 39.37 46.55 3.13
CA LEU A 9 39.45 45.08 3.18
C LEU A 9 40.84 44.59 3.59
N ARG A 10 41.92 45.24 3.11
CA ARG A 10 43.30 44.89 3.46
C ARG A 10 43.71 45.31 4.87
N HIS A 11 43.37 46.51 5.31
CA HIS A 11 43.81 47.01 6.63
C HIS A 11 42.99 46.49 7.82
N ARG A 12 41.81 45.89 7.59
CA ARG A 12 40.95 45.32 8.64
C ARG A 12 40.44 43.91 8.30
N ALA A 13 41.36 43.07 7.81
CA ALA A 13 41.09 41.72 7.33
C ALA A 13 40.23 40.88 8.28
N GLY A 14 40.48 40.92 9.60
CA GLY A 14 39.76 40.08 10.56
C GLY A 14 38.23 40.25 10.59
N ARG A 15 37.71 41.47 10.36
CA ARG A 15 36.24 41.71 10.39
C ARG A 15 35.57 41.40 9.06
N ALA A 16 36.22 41.81 7.97
CA ALA A 16 35.75 41.47 6.64
C ALA A 16 35.77 39.94 6.43
N LEU A 17 36.74 39.24 7.03
CA LEU A 17 36.83 37.78 7.04
C LEU A 17 35.65 37.12 7.77
N VAL A 18 35.23 37.63 8.94
CA VAL A 18 34.07 37.07 9.67
C VAL A 18 32.78 37.24 8.87
N LEU A 19 32.57 38.42 8.28
CA LEU A 19 31.39 38.69 7.45
C LEU A 19 31.41 37.85 6.16
N LEU A 20 32.58 37.70 5.54
CA LEU A 20 32.78 36.85 4.36
C LEU A 20 32.57 35.36 4.69
N LEU A 21 33.13 34.84 5.79
CA LEU A 21 32.95 33.46 6.23
C LEU A 21 31.48 33.17 6.55
N GLY A 22 30.80 34.09 7.22
CA GLY A 22 29.38 33.96 7.53
C GLY A 22 28.49 33.93 6.29
N LEU A 23 28.72 34.85 5.34
CA LEU A 23 28.02 34.85 4.05
C LEU A 23 28.39 33.62 3.20
N LEU A 24 29.62 33.15 3.29
CA LEU A 24 30.08 31.93 2.61
C LEU A 24 29.35 30.70 3.15
N VAL A 25 29.24 30.54 4.48
CA VAL A 25 28.47 29.45 5.10
C VAL A 25 26.99 29.54 4.72
N ALA A 26 26.41 30.74 4.74
CA ALA A 26 25.02 30.96 4.33
C ALA A 26 24.77 30.61 2.85
N ALA A 27 25.62 31.08 1.94
CA ALA A 27 25.50 30.81 0.50
C ALA A 27 25.78 29.34 0.17
N THR A 28 26.77 28.72 0.82
CA THR A 28 27.13 27.31 0.59
C THR A 28 26.07 26.38 1.15
N GLY A 29 25.59 26.65 2.36
CA GLY A 29 24.45 25.95 2.94
C GLY A 29 23.22 26.03 2.05
N PHE A 30 22.86 27.24 1.60
CA PHE A 30 21.76 27.42 0.66
C PHE A 30 21.92 26.62 -0.64
N THR A 31 23.10 26.67 -1.27
CA THR A 31 23.37 26.00 -2.55
C THR A 31 23.35 24.48 -2.43
N VAL A 32 23.98 23.94 -1.38
CA VAL A 32 24.02 22.50 -1.12
C VAL A 32 22.63 21.98 -0.76
N LEU A 33 21.89 22.67 0.11
CA LEU A 33 20.58 22.23 0.57
C LEU A 33 19.50 22.32 -0.52
N THR A 34 19.56 23.35 -1.37
CA THR A 34 18.67 23.44 -2.53
C THR A 34 19.02 22.41 -3.60
N GLY A 35 20.31 22.11 -3.77
CA GLY A 35 20.77 21.02 -4.63
C GLY A 35 20.27 19.66 -4.16
N THR A 36 20.47 19.32 -2.88
CA THR A 36 20.03 18.05 -2.30
C THR A 36 18.51 17.91 -2.29
N ALA A 37 17.76 18.97 -1.96
CA ALA A 37 16.30 18.95 -1.98
C ALA A 37 15.74 18.66 -3.38
N GLU A 38 16.34 19.21 -4.44
CA GLU A 38 15.92 18.89 -5.80
C GLU A 38 16.36 17.47 -6.20
N THR A 39 17.57 17.03 -5.90
CA THR A 39 17.98 15.66 -6.24
C THR A 39 17.06 14.64 -5.57
N GLN A 40 16.72 14.86 -4.30
CA GLN A 40 15.70 14.08 -3.59
C GLN A 40 14.35 14.16 -4.29
N ARG A 41 13.90 15.35 -4.72
CA ARG A 41 12.66 15.54 -5.47
C ARG A 41 12.67 14.79 -6.80
N LEU A 42 13.76 14.83 -7.56
CA LEU A 42 13.91 14.14 -8.85
C LEU A 42 13.95 12.63 -8.69
N GLU A 43 14.60 12.12 -7.64
CA GLU A 43 14.61 10.70 -7.29
C GLU A 43 13.23 10.22 -6.81
N LEU A 44 12.55 11.02 -5.98
CA LEU A 44 11.15 10.82 -5.57
C LEU A 44 10.23 10.78 -6.79
N VAL A 45 10.32 11.79 -7.66
CA VAL A 45 9.52 11.87 -8.88
C VAL A 45 9.85 10.72 -9.83
N GLY A 46 11.12 10.30 -9.92
CA GLY A 46 11.54 9.15 -10.73
C GLY A 46 10.95 7.84 -10.22
N THR A 47 11.08 7.56 -8.92
CA THR A 47 10.53 6.38 -8.26
C THR A 47 9.01 6.33 -8.34
N VAL A 48 8.36 7.49 -8.10
CA VAL A 48 6.91 7.63 -8.27
C VAL A 48 6.55 7.40 -9.73
N LYS A 49 7.18 8.08 -10.69
CA LYS A 49 6.86 7.97 -12.13
C LYS A 49 6.96 6.54 -12.66
N GLN A 50 7.94 5.76 -12.19
CA GLN A 50 8.08 4.34 -12.57
C GLN A 50 6.93 3.45 -12.06
N ASN A 51 6.29 3.83 -10.94
CA ASN A 51 5.23 3.05 -10.30
C ASN A 51 3.90 3.84 -10.23
N TYR A 52 3.77 4.90 -11.03
CA TYR A 52 2.74 5.91 -10.85
C TYR A 52 1.39 5.47 -11.41
N ARG A 53 1.40 4.85 -12.59
CA ARG A 53 0.19 4.54 -13.35
C ARG A 53 -0.19 3.08 -13.15
N ALA A 54 -1.38 2.87 -12.58
CA ALA A 54 -2.04 1.57 -12.49
C ALA A 54 -2.48 1.08 -13.89
N GLN A 55 -3.04 -0.12 -13.99
CA GLN A 55 -3.69 -0.58 -15.23
C GLN A 55 -4.82 0.38 -15.69
N TYR A 56 -5.46 1.11 -14.78
CA TYR A 56 -6.50 2.11 -15.10
C TYR A 56 -6.42 3.31 -14.15
N ASP A 57 -6.87 4.47 -14.61
CA ASP A 57 -6.76 5.74 -13.88
C ASP A 57 -7.98 6.01 -12.97
N ILE A 58 -9.15 5.50 -13.39
CA ILE A 58 -10.44 5.69 -12.74
C ILE A 58 -11.18 4.34 -12.64
N LEU A 59 -11.77 4.05 -11.48
CA LEU A 59 -12.74 2.98 -11.27
C LEU A 59 -14.14 3.56 -11.08
N VAL A 60 -15.09 3.13 -11.91
CA VAL A 60 -16.50 3.49 -11.76
C VAL A 60 -17.25 2.34 -11.11
N ARG A 61 -18.02 2.63 -10.07
CA ARG A 61 -18.77 1.65 -9.27
C ARG A 61 -20.24 2.04 -9.11
N PRO A 62 -21.14 1.08 -8.84
CA PRO A 62 -22.52 1.38 -8.49
C PRO A 62 -22.60 2.22 -7.23
N LYS A 63 -23.63 3.07 -7.14
CA LYS A 63 -23.81 3.94 -5.99
C LYS A 63 -24.00 3.12 -4.70
N GLY A 64 -23.26 3.45 -3.65
CA GLY A 64 -23.42 2.84 -2.33
C GLY A 64 -22.64 1.54 -2.10
N THR A 65 -21.76 1.13 -3.02
CA THR A 65 -20.89 -0.05 -2.85
C THR A 65 -19.62 0.23 -2.02
N THR A 66 -19.45 1.47 -1.56
CA THR A 66 -18.33 1.91 -0.72
C THR A 66 -18.49 1.35 0.71
N THR A 67 -17.52 0.57 1.17
CA THR A 67 -17.55 -0.07 2.49
C THR A 67 -17.28 0.93 3.64
N ASP A 68 -17.69 0.61 4.87
CA ASP A 68 -17.44 1.48 6.05
C ASP A 68 -15.93 1.65 6.34
N LEU A 69 -15.18 0.59 6.09
CA LEU A 69 -13.72 0.59 6.18
C LEU A 69 -13.10 1.58 5.20
N GLU A 70 -13.61 1.60 3.96
CA GLU A 70 -13.18 2.51 2.93
C GLU A 70 -13.53 3.96 3.27
N ARG A 71 -14.73 4.23 3.79
CA ARG A 71 -15.12 5.59 4.23
C ARG A 71 -14.27 6.10 5.39
N SER A 72 -13.91 5.22 6.33
CA SER A 72 -13.18 5.61 7.55
C SER A 72 -11.66 5.70 7.38
N ALA A 73 -11.07 4.84 6.56
CA ALA A 73 -9.61 4.72 6.44
C ALA A 73 -9.08 4.83 5.01
N ASN A 74 -9.94 5.01 4.01
CA ASN A 74 -9.58 5.10 2.59
C ASN A 74 -8.82 3.85 2.09
N LEU A 75 -9.10 2.70 2.72
CA LEU A 75 -8.51 1.39 2.42
C LEU A 75 -9.51 0.52 1.65
N VAL A 76 -9.03 -0.12 0.60
CA VAL A 76 -9.79 -1.09 -0.21
C VAL A 76 -9.08 -2.44 -0.16
N ARG A 77 -9.82 -3.52 0.11
CA ARG A 77 -9.26 -4.88 0.16
C ARG A 77 -8.87 -5.38 -1.23
N ALA A 78 -7.89 -6.29 -1.29
CA ALA A 78 -7.58 -7.06 -2.50
C ALA A 78 -8.81 -7.81 -3.05
N ASN A 79 -8.93 -7.90 -4.38
CA ASN A 79 -10.03 -8.60 -5.09
C ASN A 79 -11.45 -8.16 -4.69
N TYR A 80 -11.59 -6.95 -4.12
CA TYR A 80 -12.89 -6.37 -3.75
C TYR A 80 -13.88 -6.31 -4.93
N LEU A 81 -13.37 -6.14 -6.17
CA LEU A 81 -14.20 -6.07 -7.38
C LEU A 81 -15.00 -7.36 -7.59
N SER A 82 -14.49 -8.50 -7.16
CA SER A 82 -15.15 -9.82 -7.25
C SER A 82 -16.40 -9.95 -6.38
N GLY A 83 -16.63 -9.02 -5.43
CA GLY A 83 -17.82 -8.98 -4.56
C GLY A 83 -18.92 -8.01 -5.00
N ILE A 84 -18.76 -7.32 -6.14
CA ILE A 84 -19.80 -6.42 -6.68
C ILE A 84 -20.52 -7.15 -7.81
N HIS A 85 -21.83 -7.35 -7.69
CA HIS A 85 -22.64 -8.09 -8.65
C HIS A 85 -23.69 -7.18 -9.32
N GLY A 86 -23.34 -6.62 -10.48
CA GLY A 86 -24.18 -5.66 -11.21
C GLY A 86 -24.32 -4.29 -10.55
N GLY A 87 -25.26 -3.48 -11.04
CA GLY A 87 -25.57 -2.12 -10.56
C GLY A 87 -25.24 -0.98 -11.53
N ILE A 88 -24.59 -1.27 -12.66
CA ILE A 88 -24.36 -0.32 -13.76
C ILE A 88 -25.08 -0.81 -15.03
N THR A 89 -25.81 0.09 -15.69
CA THR A 89 -26.55 -0.19 -16.93
C THR A 89 -25.66 -0.05 -18.17
N GLU A 90 -25.98 -0.77 -19.24
CA GLU A 90 -25.29 -0.59 -20.54
C GLU A 90 -25.44 0.85 -21.06
N ALA A 91 -26.60 1.49 -20.83
CA ALA A 91 -26.82 2.90 -21.18
C ALA A 91 -25.93 3.89 -20.39
N GLN A 92 -25.48 3.53 -19.17
CA GLN A 92 -24.49 4.32 -18.43
C GLN A 92 -23.08 4.11 -19.01
N LEU A 93 -22.73 2.87 -19.39
CA LEU A 93 -21.48 2.58 -20.09
C LEU A 93 -21.38 3.36 -21.40
N ASP A 94 -22.44 3.39 -22.21
CA ASP A 94 -22.48 4.13 -23.48
C ASP A 94 -22.34 5.63 -23.28
N ARG A 95 -22.92 6.17 -22.19
CA ARG A 95 -22.71 7.58 -21.81
C ARG A 95 -21.26 7.84 -21.45
N ILE A 96 -20.62 6.96 -20.67
CA ILE A 96 -19.20 7.07 -20.32
C ILE A 96 -18.35 7.03 -21.58
N ARG A 97 -18.54 6.07 -22.49
CA ARG A 97 -17.77 5.95 -23.74
C ARG A 97 -17.83 7.20 -24.63
N LYS A 98 -18.90 7.99 -24.53
CA LYS A 98 -19.08 9.23 -25.30
C LYS A 98 -18.46 10.46 -24.63
N LEU A 99 -17.94 10.36 -23.41
CA LEU A 99 -17.29 11.49 -22.73
C LEU A 99 -15.92 11.78 -23.36
N ASP A 100 -15.62 13.07 -23.51
CA ASP A 100 -14.32 13.53 -23.95
C ASP A 100 -13.23 13.20 -22.92
N GLY A 101 -12.05 12.84 -23.41
CA GLY A 101 -10.89 12.55 -22.56
C GLY A 101 -10.79 11.11 -22.05
N ILE A 102 -11.71 10.23 -22.42
CA ILE A 102 -11.58 8.78 -22.18
C ILE A 102 -10.79 8.14 -23.32
N GLU A 103 -9.77 7.37 -22.96
CA GLU A 103 -8.96 6.56 -23.88
C GLU A 103 -9.60 5.18 -24.04
N VAL A 104 -9.85 4.49 -22.92
CA VAL A 104 -10.47 3.17 -22.88
C VAL A 104 -11.45 3.10 -21.71
N ALA A 105 -12.62 2.51 -21.94
CA ALA A 105 -13.58 2.15 -20.89
C ALA A 105 -13.88 0.65 -20.97
N ALA A 106 -13.26 -0.12 -20.08
CA ALA A 106 -13.38 -1.58 -20.01
C ALA A 106 -14.37 -1.98 -18.91
N PRO A 107 -15.61 -2.37 -19.27
CA PRO A 107 -16.59 -2.88 -18.31
C PRO A 107 -16.26 -4.30 -17.85
N ILE A 108 -16.58 -4.60 -16.60
CA ILE A 108 -16.63 -5.97 -16.08
C ILE A 108 -18.01 -6.19 -15.44
N ALA A 109 -18.64 -7.32 -15.75
CA ALA A 109 -19.81 -7.82 -15.03
C ALA A 109 -19.44 -9.10 -14.27
N MET A 110 -19.42 -9.05 -12.93
CA MET A 110 -19.26 -10.25 -12.12
C MET A 110 -20.60 -10.95 -12.00
N ILE A 111 -20.75 -12.08 -12.70
CA ILE A 111 -22.00 -12.84 -12.73
C ILE A 111 -22.17 -13.57 -11.40
N GLY A 112 -21.18 -14.37 -11.01
CA GLY A 112 -21.16 -15.12 -9.75
C GLY A 112 -20.37 -16.41 -9.86
N TYR A 113 -20.37 -17.18 -8.78
CA TYR A 113 -19.75 -18.49 -8.71
C TYR A 113 -20.67 -19.53 -9.34
N MET A 114 -20.14 -20.28 -10.28
CA MET A 114 -20.71 -21.56 -10.70
C MET A 114 -19.78 -22.68 -10.23
N THR A 115 -20.25 -23.92 -10.21
CA THR A 115 -19.38 -25.05 -9.91
C THR A 115 -19.10 -25.89 -11.14
N GLY A 116 -17.88 -26.42 -11.21
CA GLY A 116 -17.47 -27.38 -12.22
C GLY A 116 -16.83 -28.61 -11.59
N ASN A 117 -17.10 -29.79 -12.13
CA ASN A 117 -16.57 -31.04 -11.63
C ASN A 117 -15.42 -31.54 -12.50
N GLY A 118 -14.32 -31.89 -11.86
CA GLY A 118 -13.23 -32.65 -12.46
C GLY A 118 -13.23 -34.08 -11.95
N TYR A 119 -12.88 -35.03 -12.81
CA TYR A 119 -12.84 -36.45 -12.47
C TYR A 119 -11.42 -37.00 -12.60
N VAL A 120 -11.04 -37.88 -11.68
CA VAL A 120 -9.79 -38.63 -11.75
C VAL A 120 -10.05 -40.10 -11.47
N ASP A 121 -9.74 -40.94 -12.45
CA ASP A 121 -9.72 -42.39 -12.27
C ASP A 121 -8.43 -42.81 -11.54
N LEU A 122 -8.58 -43.34 -10.33
CA LEU A 122 -7.50 -43.93 -9.57
C LEU A 122 -7.41 -45.44 -9.87
N PRO A 123 -6.34 -45.94 -10.51
CA PRO A 123 -6.19 -47.37 -10.77
C PRO A 123 -5.99 -48.17 -9.47
N VAL A 124 -6.77 -49.23 -9.33
CA VAL A 124 -6.81 -50.13 -8.17
C VAL A 124 -6.80 -51.62 -8.53
N THR A 125 -6.57 -51.98 -9.79
CA THR A 125 -6.46 -53.38 -10.24
C THR A 125 -5.44 -54.17 -9.41
N ASP A 126 -4.30 -53.54 -9.10
CA ASP A 126 -3.20 -54.05 -8.26
C ASP A 126 -3.63 -54.34 -6.82
N LEU A 127 -4.74 -53.75 -6.36
CA LEU A 127 -5.26 -53.88 -5.00
C LEU A 127 -6.28 -55.01 -4.85
N MET A 128 -6.65 -55.70 -5.94
CA MET A 128 -7.54 -56.87 -5.86
C MET A 128 -6.85 -58.04 -5.16
N GLY A 129 -7.59 -58.77 -4.32
CA GLY A 129 -7.13 -60.01 -3.70
C GLY A 129 -7.01 -61.18 -4.69
N ALA A 130 -6.48 -62.31 -4.23
CA ALA A 130 -6.34 -63.52 -5.05
C ALA A 130 -7.70 -64.13 -5.49
N GLY A 131 -8.76 -63.93 -4.71
CA GLY A 131 -10.12 -64.40 -5.07
C GLY A 131 -10.87 -63.47 -6.03
N ASP A 132 -11.97 -63.94 -6.60
CA ASP A 132 -12.76 -63.25 -7.64
C ASP A 132 -13.30 -61.87 -7.25
N ARG A 133 -13.46 -61.58 -5.96
CA ARG A 133 -14.12 -60.38 -5.44
C ARG A 133 -13.30 -59.72 -4.34
N THR A 134 -13.25 -58.39 -4.36
CA THR A 134 -12.56 -57.57 -3.37
C THR A 134 -13.46 -56.40 -2.97
N LEU A 135 -13.52 -56.08 -1.68
CA LEU A 135 -14.18 -54.85 -1.22
C LEU A 135 -13.11 -53.94 -0.60
N LEU A 136 -12.97 -52.75 -1.16
CA LEU A 136 -12.07 -51.72 -0.65
C LEU A 136 -12.88 -50.69 0.14
N ARG A 137 -12.30 -50.17 1.21
CA ARG A 137 -12.75 -48.97 1.92
C ARG A 137 -11.78 -47.84 1.57
N VAL A 138 -12.31 -46.71 1.15
CA VAL A 138 -11.58 -45.52 0.76
C VAL A 138 -11.96 -44.41 1.73
N ASP A 139 -11.06 -44.09 2.64
CA ASP A 139 -11.18 -42.94 3.51
C ASP A 139 -10.50 -41.75 2.82
N ARG A 140 -11.28 -40.77 2.38
CA ARG A 140 -10.81 -39.56 1.69
C ARG A 140 -10.86 -38.36 2.64
N THR A 141 -9.84 -37.51 2.60
CA THR A 141 -9.78 -36.25 3.34
C THR A 141 -9.38 -35.13 2.40
N ARG A 142 -10.19 -34.07 2.30
CA ARG A 142 -9.79 -32.82 1.63
C ARG A 142 -8.82 -32.09 2.53
N VAL A 143 -7.68 -31.71 1.99
CA VAL A 143 -6.65 -30.95 2.70
C VAL A 143 -6.46 -29.61 2.00
N ALA A 144 -6.53 -28.53 2.79
CA ALA A 144 -6.38 -27.15 2.34
C ALA A 144 -5.58 -26.31 3.36
N ASP A 145 -5.43 -25.01 3.13
CA ASP A 145 -4.71 -24.07 3.99
C ASP A 145 -3.30 -24.58 4.38
N ARG A 146 -2.54 -25.05 3.38
CA ARG A 146 -1.18 -25.60 3.49
C ARG A 146 -1.08 -26.82 4.41
N GLY A 147 -2.17 -27.56 4.56
CA GLY A 147 -2.26 -28.75 5.40
C GLY A 147 -2.91 -28.52 6.76
N LEU A 148 -3.31 -27.29 7.06
CA LEU A 148 -3.90 -26.93 8.35
C LEU A 148 -5.39 -27.28 8.43
N THR A 149 -6.11 -27.23 7.31
CA THR A 149 -7.52 -27.60 7.23
C THR A 149 -7.65 -29.02 6.69
N ARG A 150 -8.37 -29.89 7.41
CA ARG A 150 -8.56 -31.31 7.04
C ARG A 150 -10.03 -31.70 7.17
N ILE A 151 -10.73 -31.77 6.05
CA ILE A 151 -12.17 -32.07 6.00
C ILE A 151 -12.36 -33.53 5.55
N PRO A 152 -12.76 -34.44 6.46
CA PRO A 152 -12.99 -35.84 6.09
C PRO A 152 -14.27 -35.99 5.28
N TYR A 153 -14.23 -36.84 4.26
CA TYR A 153 -15.43 -37.34 3.58
C TYR A 153 -15.98 -38.55 4.34
N ALA A 154 -17.25 -38.86 4.12
CA ALA A 154 -17.79 -40.17 4.46
C ALA A 154 -17.01 -41.27 3.70
N PRO A 155 -16.74 -42.43 4.33
CA PRO A 155 -15.98 -43.49 3.69
C PRO A 155 -16.71 -44.03 2.46
N GLN A 156 -15.97 -44.20 1.37
CA GLN A 156 -16.47 -44.81 0.15
C GLN A 156 -16.06 -46.29 0.10
N TYR A 157 -16.96 -47.18 -0.31
CA TYR A 157 -16.65 -48.60 -0.49
C TYR A 157 -16.62 -48.97 -1.96
N ALA A 158 -15.53 -49.57 -2.45
CA ALA A 158 -15.40 -49.99 -3.84
C ALA A 158 -15.38 -51.52 -3.95
N TYR A 159 -16.41 -52.08 -4.56
CA TYR A 159 -16.59 -53.50 -4.83
C TYR A 159 -15.99 -53.87 -6.18
N LEU A 160 -14.88 -54.60 -6.19
CA LEU A 160 -14.18 -54.99 -7.40
C LEU A 160 -14.42 -56.48 -7.66
N THR A 161 -14.80 -56.85 -8.88
CA THR A 161 -15.06 -58.24 -9.28
C THR A 161 -14.35 -58.60 -10.58
N ARG A 162 -13.89 -59.86 -10.68
CA ARG A 162 -13.38 -60.45 -11.93
C ARG A 162 -14.49 -61.07 -12.79
N ARG A 163 -15.76 -60.89 -12.41
CA ARG A 163 -16.92 -61.41 -13.13
C ARG A 163 -17.65 -60.29 -13.87
N PRO A 164 -18.33 -60.57 -15.00
CA PRO A 164 -19.08 -59.56 -15.73
C PRO A 164 -20.15 -58.90 -14.86
N LEU A 165 -20.20 -57.56 -14.91
CA LEU A 165 -21.33 -56.79 -14.39
C LEU A 165 -22.31 -56.47 -15.52
N ALA A 166 -23.60 -56.55 -15.24
CA ALA A 166 -24.71 -56.24 -16.14
C ALA A 166 -25.64 -55.19 -15.49
N HIS A 167 -26.10 -54.24 -16.31
CA HIS A 167 -26.92 -53.12 -15.87
C HIS A 167 -28.30 -53.26 -16.51
N SER A 168 -29.36 -53.20 -15.69
CA SER A 168 -30.74 -53.22 -16.18
C SER A 168 -31.37 -51.83 -16.07
N ALA A 169 -31.89 -51.33 -17.19
CA ALA A 169 -32.68 -50.10 -17.27
C ALA A 169 -34.18 -50.48 -17.25
N ALA A 170 -34.77 -50.59 -16.06
CA ALA A 170 -36.19 -50.89 -15.92
C ALA A 170 -36.98 -49.64 -15.54
N GLY A 171 -37.87 -49.17 -16.43
CA GLY A 171 -38.98 -48.25 -16.11
C GLY A 171 -38.62 -46.77 -15.98
N GLY A 172 -39.33 -45.90 -16.70
CA GLY A 172 -39.15 -44.45 -16.68
C GLY A 172 -39.04 -43.88 -15.26
N ALA A 173 -37.92 -43.20 -14.99
CA ALA A 173 -37.48 -42.61 -13.73
C ALA A 173 -36.88 -43.55 -12.65
N GLN A 174 -36.53 -44.82 -12.96
CA GLN A 174 -35.90 -45.73 -11.99
C GLN A 174 -34.43 -46.04 -12.29
N LEU A 175 -33.63 -45.92 -11.23
CA LEU A 175 -32.17 -46.01 -11.15
C LEU A 175 -31.65 -47.38 -11.65
N GLU A 176 -30.53 -47.37 -12.38
CA GLU A 176 -29.88 -48.57 -12.94
C GLU A 176 -29.60 -49.62 -11.85
N HIS A 177 -30.09 -50.85 -12.04
CA HIS A 177 -29.76 -51.97 -11.15
C HIS A 177 -28.51 -52.69 -11.68
N THR A 178 -27.41 -52.63 -10.94
CA THR A 178 -26.20 -53.42 -11.22
C THR A 178 -26.34 -54.83 -10.69
N SER A 179 -26.07 -55.81 -11.54
CA SER A 179 -26.04 -57.23 -11.22
C SER A 179 -24.72 -57.85 -11.64
N GLU A 180 -24.27 -58.86 -10.91
CA GLU A 180 -23.09 -59.64 -11.24
C GLU A 180 -23.53 -61.00 -11.80
N GLU A 181 -22.92 -61.40 -12.90
CA GLU A 181 -23.10 -62.74 -13.45
C GLU A 181 -22.29 -63.75 -12.62
N VAL A 182 -22.99 -64.58 -11.84
CA VAL A 182 -22.35 -65.56 -10.95
C VAL A 182 -22.16 -66.92 -11.63
N ALA A 183 -22.97 -67.21 -12.64
CA ALA A 183 -22.84 -68.32 -13.58
C ALA A 183 -23.48 -67.89 -14.92
N PRO A 184 -23.22 -68.56 -16.05
CA PRO A 184 -23.79 -68.18 -17.34
C PRO A 184 -25.31 -68.02 -17.29
N GLY A 185 -25.80 -66.78 -17.46
CA GLY A 185 -27.23 -66.44 -17.37
C GLY A 185 -27.83 -66.36 -15.95
N GLU A 186 -27.06 -66.66 -14.90
CA GLU A 186 -27.44 -66.47 -13.50
C GLU A 186 -26.89 -65.14 -12.99
N HIS A 187 -27.79 -64.18 -12.78
CA HIS A 187 -27.44 -62.84 -12.30
C HIS A 187 -27.89 -62.64 -10.87
N VAL A 188 -26.98 -62.15 -10.03
CA VAL A 188 -27.28 -61.74 -8.66
C VAL A 188 -27.17 -60.24 -8.56
N ALA A 189 -28.18 -59.60 -7.99
CA ALA A 189 -28.12 -58.18 -7.70
C ALA A 189 -26.91 -57.88 -6.81
N VAL A 190 -26.00 -57.06 -7.31
CA VAL A 190 -24.98 -56.43 -6.46
C VAL A 190 -25.76 -55.45 -5.63
N GLY A 191 -25.86 -55.70 -4.31
CA GLY A 191 -26.89 -55.10 -3.45
C GLY A 191 -27.25 -53.68 -3.87
N THR A 192 -28.47 -53.49 -4.40
CA THR A 192 -29.06 -52.31 -5.10
C THR A 192 -29.13 -51.02 -4.26
N SER A 193 -28.14 -50.79 -3.40
CA SER A 193 -28.26 -50.05 -2.16
C SER A 193 -27.05 -49.24 -1.75
N LEU A 194 -25.93 -49.53 -2.40
CA LEU A 194 -24.65 -48.92 -2.17
C LEU A 194 -24.41 -47.74 -3.14
N TYR A 195 -25.24 -47.64 -4.18
CA TYR A 195 -24.97 -46.93 -5.42
C TYR A 195 -25.31 -45.45 -5.47
N TRP A 196 -26.05 -44.88 -4.52
CA TRP A 196 -26.40 -43.46 -4.63
C TRP A 196 -26.88 -42.84 -3.31
N PRO A 197 -25.99 -42.58 -2.33
CA PRO A 197 -26.39 -41.91 -1.09
C PRO A 197 -26.80 -40.44 -1.31
N ARG A 198 -26.62 -39.86 -2.52
CA ARG A 198 -27.11 -38.49 -2.83
C ARG A 198 -28.64 -38.35 -2.79
N LEU A 199 -29.40 -39.46 -2.74
CA LEU A 199 -30.86 -39.42 -2.57
C LEU A 199 -31.28 -39.48 -1.09
N ALA A 200 -30.36 -39.82 -0.17
CA ALA A 200 -30.62 -39.70 1.25
C ALA A 200 -30.40 -38.25 1.67
N PRO A 201 -31.32 -37.63 2.43
CA PRO A 201 -31.10 -36.30 2.97
C PRO A 201 -29.81 -36.31 3.80
N PRO A 202 -28.99 -35.25 3.70
CA PRO A 202 -27.72 -35.18 4.42
C PRO A 202 -27.93 -35.39 5.92
N SER A 203 -27.00 -36.10 6.58
CA SER A 203 -27.05 -36.30 8.03
C SER A 203 -26.63 -35.06 8.83
N GLY A 204 -26.17 -34.02 8.13
CA GLY A 204 -25.64 -32.79 8.69
C GLY A 204 -26.12 -31.55 7.93
N PRO A 205 -25.69 -30.36 8.35
CA PRO A 205 -26.13 -29.08 7.79
C PRO A 205 -25.61 -28.80 6.37
N PHE A 206 -24.71 -29.63 5.85
CA PHE A 206 -24.11 -29.47 4.52
C PHE A 206 -24.46 -30.63 3.57
N PRO A 207 -24.63 -30.34 2.27
CA PRO A 207 -25.04 -31.32 1.26
C PRO A 207 -24.18 -32.58 1.20
N PHE A 208 -22.85 -32.47 1.32
CA PHE A 208 -21.93 -33.60 1.14
C PHE A 208 -21.86 -34.56 2.35
N ASP A 209 -22.59 -34.29 3.44
CA ASP A 209 -22.72 -35.22 4.57
C ASP A 209 -23.73 -36.34 4.25
N HIS A 210 -23.58 -36.90 3.05
CA HIS A 210 -24.19 -38.16 2.68
C HIS A 210 -23.38 -39.24 3.38
N GLY A 211 -24.04 -40.13 4.12
CA GLY A 211 -23.37 -41.26 4.71
C GLY A 211 -22.64 -42.14 3.66
N PRO A 212 -21.90 -43.18 4.09
CA PRO A 212 -20.97 -43.90 3.24
C PRO A 212 -21.51 -44.27 1.86
N ALA A 213 -20.75 -43.88 0.84
CA ALA A 213 -21.03 -44.18 -0.55
C ALA A 213 -20.42 -45.51 -0.94
N ALA A 214 -20.89 -46.09 -2.04
CA ALA A 214 -20.23 -47.24 -2.59
C ALA A 214 -20.32 -47.29 -4.11
N SER A 215 -19.34 -47.99 -4.64
CA SER A 215 -19.07 -48.19 -6.06
C SER A 215 -18.74 -49.66 -6.30
N ALA A 216 -18.82 -50.09 -7.54
CA ALA A 216 -18.62 -51.42 -8.07
C ALA A 216 -17.92 -51.36 -9.44
N TRP A 217 -17.08 -52.36 -9.71
CA TRP A 217 -16.31 -52.41 -10.94
C TRP A 217 -15.98 -53.84 -11.34
N SER A 218 -16.07 -54.13 -12.64
CA SER A 218 -15.71 -55.41 -13.24
C SER A 218 -14.46 -55.29 -14.08
N THR A 219 -13.46 -56.13 -13.80
CA THR A 219 -12.31 -56.29 -14.70
C THR A 219 -12.62 -57.20 -15.89
N ALA A 220 -13.70 -57.99 -15.86
CA ALA A 220 -14.04 -58.90 -16.97
C ALA A 220 -14.50 -58.15 -18.23
N ASN A 221 -15.37 -57.15 -18.04
CA ASN A 221 -15.94 -56.37 -19.13
C ASN A 221 -15.59 -54.87 -19.03
N GLY A 222 -14.77 -54.47 -18.05
CA GLY A 222 -14.36 -53.08 -17.86
C GLY A 222 -15.50 -52.15 -17.41
N ARG A 223 -16.64 -52.69 -16.96
CA ARG A 223 -17.81 -51.90 -16.56
C ARG A 223 -17.81 -51.57 -15.08
N GLY A 224 -18.18 -50.33 -14.75
CA GLY A 224 -18.39 -49.85 -13.38
C GLY A 224 -19.80 -49.31 -13.16
N ASP A 225 -19.98 -48.55 -12.07
CA ASP A 225 -21.27 -47.99 -11.65
C ASP A 225 -21.94 -47.08 -12.66
N GLY A 226 -23.11 -47.51 -13.15
CA GLY A 226 -24.34 -46.69 -13.18
C GLY A 226 -24.39 -45.46 -14.08
N LEU A 227 -23.31 -45.11 -14.76
CA LEU A 227 -23.29 -44.05 -15.77
C LEU A 227 -23.05 -44.73 -17.12
N PRO A 228 -23.98 -44.59 -18.08
CA PRO A 228 -24.02 -45.40 -19.30
C PRO A 228 -22.69 -45.35 -20.04
N ASP A 229 -21.93 -46.45 -20.04
CA ASP A 229 -20.76 -46.81 -20.87
C ASP A 229 -19.71 -45.71 -21.20
N LYS A 230 -19.74 -44.50 -20.61
CA LYS A 230 -19.08 -43.30 -21.22
C LYS A 230 -18.32 -42.36 -20.29
N ILE A 231 -18.44 -42.50 -18.95
CA ILE A 231 -17.61 -41.74 -17.99
C ILE A 231 -16.51 -42.62 -17.40
N GLY A 232 -16.76 -43.93 -17.24
CA GLY A 232 -15.71 -44.89 -16.92
C GLY A 232 -14.89 -45.22 -18.17
N ARG A 233 -13.61 -44.81 -18.20
CA ARG A 233 -12.64 -45.24 -19.23
C ARG A 233 -12.13 -46.66 -18.96
N GLY A 234 -13.02 -47.56 -18.58
CA GLY A 234 -12.66 -48.91 -18.20
C GLY A 234 -12.27 -49.76 -19.39
N ARG A 235 -11.03 -50.25 -19.38
CA ARG A 235 -10.60 -51.30 -20.30
C ARG A 235 -10.82 -52.65 -19.64
N PRO A 236 -11.23 -53.70 -20.38
CA PRO A 236 -11.17 -55.06 -19.87
C PRO A 236 -9.77 -55.34 -19.29
N GLY A 237 -9.72 -55.93 -18.09
CA GLY A 237 -8.51 -56.17 -17.32
C GLY A 237 -8.16 -55.07 -16.31
N GLU A 238 -8.83 -53.91 -16.31
CA GLU A 238 -8.52 -52.79 -15.42
C GLU A 238 -9.68 -52.44 -14.48
N ALA A 239 -9.35 -52.06 -13.24
CA ALA A 239 -10.25 -51.52 -12.24
C ALA A 239 -9.78 -50.16 -11.73
N SER A 240 -10.71 -49.21 -11.65
CA SER A 240 -10.47 -47.88 -11.11
C SER A 240 -11.54 -47.45 -10.11
N ILE A 241 -11.16 -46.50 -9.26
CA ILE A 241 -12.09 -45.76 -8.40
C ILE A 241 -12.16 -44.33 -8.96
N MET A 242 -13.34 -43.91 -9.37
CA MET A 242 -13.56 -42.55 -9.83
C MET A 242 -13.62 -41.61 -8.63
N LEU A 243 -12.74 -40.60 -8.64
CA LEU A 243 -12.74 -39.50 -7.69
C LEU A 243 -13.30 -38.27 -8.38
N GLU A 244 -14.14 -37.52 -7.67
CA GLU A 244 -14.73 -36.26 -8.16
C GLU A 244 -14.33 -35.11 -7.24
N GLN A 245 -13.92 -33.99 -7.83
CA GLN A 245 -13.69 -32.73 -7.13
C GLN A 245 -14.47 -31.60 -7.80
N GLU A 246 -15.22 -30.87 -6.98
CA GLU A 246 -15.96 -29.68 -7.38
C GLU A 246 -15.10 -28.42 -7.19
N PHE A 247 -15.08 -27.54 -8.18
CA PHE A 247 -14.37 -26.27 -8.18
C PHE A 247 -15.36 -25.11 -8.23
N PRO A 248 -15.31 -24.15 -7.29
CA PRO A 248 -16.03 -22.89 -7.43
C PRO A 248 -15.29 -21.99 -8.43
N LEU A 249 -15.97 -21.68 -9.53
CA LEU A 249 -15.44 -20.87 -10.62
C LEU A 249 -16.21 -19.55 -10.66
N LEU A 250 -15.54 -18.45 -10.32
CA LEU A 250 -16.11 -17.12 -10.48
C LEU A 250 -16.16 -16.78 -11.97
N LEU A 251 -17.38 -16.65 -12.50
CA LEU A 251 -17.65 -16.24 -13.87
C LEU A 251 -17.82 -14.72 -13.95
N ALA A 252 -17.04 -14.08 -14.83
CA ALA A 252 -17.18 -12.68 -15.16
C ALA A 252 -17.35 -12.48 -16.67
N ALA A 253 -18.05 -11.42 -17.06
CA ALA A 253 -18.13 -10.99 -18.45
C ALA A 253 -17.32 -9.71 -18.66
N ILE A 254 -16.64 -9.64 -19.80
CA ILE A 254 -15.77 -8.54 -20.18
C ILE A 254 -16.13 -8.03 -21.59
N ASP A 255 -15.68 -6.82 -21.91
CA ASP A 255 -15.53 -6.40 -23.31
C ASP A 255 -14.15 -6.84 -23.80
N PRO A 256 -14.04 -7.83 -24.71
CA PRO A 256 -12.75 -8.39 -25.10
C PRO A 256 -11.79 -7.36 -25.71
N ALA A 257 -12.30 -6.42 -26.53
CA ALA A 257 -11.46 -5.43 -27.19
C ALA A 257 -10.91 -4.40 -26.18
N ALA A 258 -11.79 -3.89 -25.30
CA ALA A 258 -11.37 -2.95 -24.26
C ALA A 258 -10.43 -3.63 -23.24
N GLU A 259 -10.62 -4.92 -22.96
CA GLU A 259 -9.78 -5.65 -22.01
C GLU A 259 -8.40 -6.01 -22.58
N ALA A 260 -8.32 -6.34 -23.86
CA ALA A 260 -7.05 -6.50 -24.57
C ALA A 260 -6.24 -5.20 -24.51
N GLU A 261 -6.85 -4.04 -24.76
CA GLU A 261 -6.16 -2.75 -24.72
C GLU A 261 -5.78 -2.31 -23.29
N LEU A 262 -6.63 -2.59 -22.30
CA LEU A 262 -6.40 -2.16 -20.93
C LEU A 262 -5.42 -3.08 -20.18
N ALA A 263 -5.65 -4.39 -20.22
CA ALA A 263 -4.95 -5.39 -19.42
C ALA A 263 -4.05 -6.33 -20.24
N GLY A 264 -4.14 -6.35 -21.57
CA GLY A 264 -3.34 -7.25 -22.42
C GLY A 264 -3.77 -8.72 -22.33
N LEU A 265 -5.05 -8.97 -22.04
CA LEU A 265 -5.57 -10.32 -21.78
C LEU A 265 -5.44 -11.28 -22.98
N ASP A 266 -5.50 -10.75 -24.19
CA ASP A 266 -5.25 -11.45 -25.45
C ASP A 266 -3.80 -11.99 -25.56
N THR A 267 -2.83 -11.23 -25.04
CA THR A 267 -1.41 -11.65 -25.02
C THR A 267 -1.10 -12.67 -23.91
N ALA A 268 -1.98 -12.81 -22.93
CA ALA A 268 -1.85 -13.75 -21.82
C ALA A 268 -2.42 -15.16 -22.13
N MET A 269 -2.93 -15.38 -23.34
CA MET A 269 -3.44 -16.68 -23.78
C MET A 269 -2.32 -17.73 -23.82
N VAL A 270 -2.63 -18.95 -23.39
CA VAL A 270 -1.72 -20.10 -23.40
C VAL A 270 -2.17 -21.23 -24.32
N ASP A 271 -3.47 -21.32 -24.58
CA ASP A 271 -4.09 -22.36 -25.39
C ASP A 271 -5.43 -21.87 -25.98
N GLY A 272 -5.85 -22.45 -27.11
CA GLY A 272 -7.07 -22.08 -27.81
C GLY A 272 -7.08 -20.63 -28.34
N ARG A 273 -8.27 -20.02 -28.43
CA ARG A 273 -8.47 -18.67 -28.98
C ARG A 273 -9.02 -17.68 -27.95
N TYR A 274 -8.74 -16.40 -28.18
CA TYR A 274 -9.33 -15.31 -27.40
C TYR A 274 -10.82 -15.12 -27.74
N LEU A 275 -11.56 -14.41 -26.88
CA LEU A 275 -12.99 -14.14 -27.05
C LEU A 275 -13.23 -13.18 -28.23
N ASP A 276 -14.13 -13.56 -29.14
CA ASP A 276 -14.58 -12.73 -30.26
C ASP A 276 -16.10 -12.52 -30.16
N PRO A 277 -16.59 -11.27 -30.01
CA PRO A 277 -18.02 -10.97 -29.94
C PRO A 277 -18.84 -11.37 -31.18
N ALA A 278 -18.21 -11.51 -32.34
CA ALA A 278 -18.86 -11.93 -33.59
C ALA A 278 -18.85 -13.45 -33.78
N GLN A 279 -18.33 -14.20 -32.80
CA GLN A 279 -18.11 -15.63 -32.94
C GLN A 279 -19.43 -16.42 -32.83
N ASP A 280 -19.79 -17.11 -33.91
CA ASP A 280 -20.81 -18.15 -33.85
C ASP A 280 -20.25 -19.42 -33.22
N THR A 281 -20.97 -19.94 -32.23
CA THR A 281 -20.71 -21.23 -31.60
C THR A 281 -21.57 -22.30 -32.28
N PRO A 282 -21.08 -23.55 -32.44
CA PRO A 282 -21.74 -24.57 -33.27
C PRO A 282 -23.21 -24.84 -32.93
N ARG A 283 -23.62 -24.67 -31.66
CA ARG A 283 -25.00 -24.84 -31.20
C ARG A 283 -25.51 -23.64 -30.40
N GLY A 284 -24.89 -22.47 -30.55
CA GLY A 284 -25.28 -21.25 -29.83
C GLY A 284 -24.83 -21.20 -28.37
N GLU A 285 -23.86 -22.02 -27.98
CA GLU A 285 -23.23 -22.02 -26.65
C GLU A 285 -22.66 -20.64 -26.26
N ILE A 286 -22.47 -20.41 -24.96
CA ILE A 286 -21.77 -19.24 -24.41
C ILE A 286 -20.25 -19.53 -24.46
N PRO A 287 -19.46 -18.76 -25.24
CA PRO A 287 -18.02 -18.95 -25.32
C PRO A 287 -17.33 -18.45 -24.06
N LEU A 288 -16.44 -19.29 -23.49
CA LEU A 288 -15.66 -18.99 -22.31
C LEU A 288 -14.17 -19.10 -22.58
N ILE A 289 -13.37 -18.25 -21.94
CA ILE A 289 -11.95 -18.53 -21.69
C ILE A 289 -11.75 -18.83 -20.21
N ALA A 290 -10.92 -19.83 -19.92
CA ALA A 290 -10.66 -20.29 -18.55
C ALA A 290 -9.23 -19.99 -18.11
N ALA A 291 -9.01 -19.78 -16.82
CA ALA A 291 -7.66 -19.72 -16.28
C ALA A 291 -6.91 -21.04 -16.55
N ALA A 292 -5.61 -20.98 -16.79
CA ALA A 292 -4.80 -22.16 -17.04
C ALA A 292 -4.68 -23.04 -15.79
N ARG A 293 -4.84 -22.47 -14.59
CA ARG A 293 -4.71 -23.12 -13.29
C ARG A 293 -5.83 -22.66 -12.34
N PRO A 294 -6.18 -23.47 -11.32
CA PRO A 294 -7.22 -23.11 -10.36
C PRO A 294 -6.75 -22.09 -9.31
N TYR A 295 -5.44 -21.88 -9.13
CA TYR A 295 -4.84 -21.03 -8.08
C TYR A 295 -5.37 -21.32 -6.66
N ALA A 296 -5.76 -22.57 -6.41
CA ALA A 296 -6.30 -23.03 -5.14
C ALA A 296 -5.31 -24.00 -4.46
N ASP A 297 -5.16 -23.90 -3.15
CA ASP A 297 -4.26 -24.76 -2.36
C ASP A 297 -5.04 -25.95 -1.81
N GLN A 298 -5.26 -26.95 -2.66
CA GLN A 298 -6.10 -28.09 -2.34
C GLN A 298 -5.55 -29.41 -2.88
N GLN A 299 -5.67 -30.44 -2.05
CA GLN A 299 -5.36 -31.82 -2.41
C GLN A 299 -6.31 -32.78 -1.69
N ASP A 300 -6.49 -33.96 -2.24
CA ASP A 300 -7.16 -35.05 -1.54
C ASP A 300 -6.16 -36.10 -1.09
N GLU A 301 -6.21 -36.45 0.19
CA GLU A 301 -5.49 -37.57 0.75
C GLU A 301 -6.43 -38.77 0.89
N LEU A 302 -6.03 -39.91 0.35
CA LEU A 302 -6.80 -41.15 0.38
C LEU A 302 -6.04 -42.25 1.11
N VAL A 303 -6.76 -42.94 1.99
CA VAL A 303 -6.31 -44.16 2.65
C VAL A 303 -7.22 -45.30 2.20
N ILE A 304 -6.66 -46.25 1.44
CA ILE A 304 -7.40 -47.38 0.90
C ILE A 304 -7.08 -48.61 1.73
N SER A 305 -8.12 -49.21 2.31
CA SER A 305 -8.05 -50.42 3.12
C SER A 305 -8.78 -51.56 2.44
N ARG A 306 -8.21 -52.77 2.47
CA ARG A 306 -8.85 -53.97 1.92
C ARG A 306 -9.67 -54.66 3.00
N LEU A 307 -10.99 -54.72 2.82
CA LEU A 307 -11.87 -55.38 3.79
C LEU A 307 -11.80 -56.91 3.68
N PRO A 308 -12.21 -57.66 4.72
CA PRO A 308 -12.22 -59.12 4.70
C PRO A 308 -13.02 -59.68 3.52
N ALA A 309 -12.59 -60.80 2.94
CA ALA A 309 -13.26 -61.43 1.80
C ALA A 309 -14.74 -61.79 2.08
N GLN A 310 -15.13 -61.96 3.35
CA GLN A 310 -16.53 -62.15 3.73
C GLN A 310 -17.38 -60.91 3.44
N ALA A 311 -16.81 -59.70 3.55
CA ALA A 311 -17.53 -58.46 3.26
C ALA A 311 -17.91 -58.36 1.79
N ALA A 312 -17.00 -58.69 0.87
CA ALA A 312 -17.30 -58.76 -0.56
C ALA A 312 -18.36 -59.82 -0.89
N ARG A 313 -18.34 -60.98 -0.21
CA ARG A 313 -19.38 -62.02 -0.39
C ARG A 313 -20.77 -61.56 0.06
N LYS A 314 -20.86 -60.74 1.12
CA LYS A 314 -22.15 -60.21 1.59
C LYS A 314 -22.78 -59.18 0.63
N VAL A 315 -21.99 -58.53 -0.22
CA VAL A 315 -22.51 -57.58 -1.23
C VAL A 315 -23.42 -58.28 -2.25
N VAL A 316 -23.09 -59.51 -2.64
CA VAL A 316 -23.89 -60.33 -3.56
C VAL A 316 -24.81 -61.32 -2.83
N ALA A 317 -24.95 -61.21 -1.51
CA ALA A 317 -25.83 -62.10 -0.74
C ALA A 317 -27.30 -61.63 -0.73
N GLY A 318 -27.64 -60.58 -1.48
CA GLY A 318 -29.00 -60.02 -1.54
C GLY A 318 -29.45 -59.32 -0.25
N LEU A 319 -28.51 -58.87 0.60
CA LEU A 319 -28.86 -58.17 1.84
C LEU A 319 -29.55 -56.82 1.55
N PRO A 320 -30.54 -56.43 2.38
CA PRO A 320 -31.09 -55.08 2.32
C PRO A 320 -30.03 -54.00 2.52
N ALA A 321 -30.18 -52.90 1.80
CA ALA A 321 -29.32 -51.73 1.80
C ALA A 321 -28.69 -51.32 3.13
N LYS A 322 -29.60 -51.05 4.07
CA LYS A 322 -29.28 -50.53 5.38
C LYS A 322 -28.47 -51.55 6.19
N ALA A 323 -28.81 -52.85 6.08
CA ALA A 323 -28.12 -53.92 6.78
C ALA A 323 -26.71 -54.15 6.22
N LEU A 324 -26.55 -54.11 4.90
CA LEU A 324 -25.24 -54.20 4.25
C LEU A 324 -24.36 -53.00 4.64
N ARG A 325 -24.90 -51.78 4.59
CA ARG A 325 -24.21 -50.56 5.02
C ARG A 325 -23.75 -50.66 6.46
N SER A 326 -24.64 -50.99 7.40
CA SER A 326 -24.30 -51.16 8.83
C SER A 326 -23.20 -52.22 9.06
N TYR A 327 -23.27 -53.36 8.35
CA TYR A 327 -22.25 -54.40 8.45
C TYR A 327 -20.89 -53.91 7.95
N VAL A 328 -20.85 -53.34 6.74
CA VAL A 328 -19.61 -52.88 6.08
C VAL A 328 -18.97 -51.71 6.84
N THR A 329 -19.76 -50.81 7.44
CA THR A 329 -19.25 -49.73 8.30
C THR A 329 -18.54 -50.22 9.55
N GLY A 330 -18.94 -51.40 10.07
CA GLY A 330 -18.28 -52.03 11.22
C GLY A 330 -17.04 -52.85 10.86
N GLN A 331 -16.73 -53.02 9.57
CA GLN A 331 -15.54 -53.78 9.14
C GLN A 331 -14.30 -52.89 9.07
N THR A 332 -13.17 -53.47 9.47
CA THR A 332 -11.84 -52.90 9.30
C THR A 332 -10.96 -53.86 8.51
N GLY A 333 -9.88 -53.35 7.95
CA GLY A 333 -8.93 -54.13 7.16
C GLY A 333 -7.58 -53.43 7.04
N PRO A 334 -6.53 -54.12 6.58
CA PRO A 334 -5.21 -53.51 6.41
C PRO A 334 -5.23 -52.42 5.34
N VAL A 335 -4.47 -51.34 5.58
CA VAL A 335 -4.21 -50.30 4.58
C VAL A 335 -3.34 -50.88 3.48
N VAL A 336 -3.84 -50.84 2.25
CA VAL A 336 -3.16 -51.38 1.06
C VAL A 336 -2.60 -50.29 0.15
N LYS A 337 -3.10 -49.05 0.22
CA LYS A 337 -2.59 -47.92 -0.56
C LYS A 337 -2.83 -46.60 0.16
N ARG A 338 -1.88 -45.68 0.10
CA ARG A 338 -2.06 -44.25 0.42
C ARG A 338 -1.71 -43.45 -0.81
N VAL A 339 -2.56 -42.49 -1.17
CA VAL A 339 -2.34 -41.65 -2.35
C VAL A 339 -2.80 -40.23 -2.05
N THR A 340 -2.03 -39.27 -2.56
CA THR A 340 -2.41 -37.86 -2.58
C THR A 340 -2.68 -37.49 -4.04
N VAL A 341 -3.80 -36.82 -4.28
CA VAL A 341 -4.18 -36.34 -5.61
C VAL A 341 -4.32 -34.83 -5.55
N GLU A 342 -3.50 -34.12 -6.33
CA GLU A 342 -3.51 -32.66 -6.41
C GLU A 342 -4.73 -32.16 -7.20
N ALA A 343 -5.27 -31.00 -6.79
CA ALA A 343 -6.40 -30.36 -7.46
C ALA A 343 -6.15 -30.05 -8.94
N ASP A 344 -4.90 -29.76 -9.34
CA ASP A 344 -4.52 -29.49 -10.73
C ASP A 344 -4.91 -30.63 -11.69
N ARG A 345 -4.86 -31.89 -11.21
CA ARG A 345 -5.22 -33.05 -12.02
C ARG A 345 -6.72 -33.11 -12.31
N PHE A 346 -7.55 -32.82 -11.31
CA PHE A 346 -9.01 -32.72 -11.48
C PHE A 346 -9.37 -31.53 -12.35
N TYR A 347 -8.75 -30.37 -12.13
CA TYR A 347 -9.00 -29.16 -12.91
C TYR A 347 -8.65 -29.35 -14.40
N ALA A 348 -7.54 -30.02 -14.70
CA ALA A 348 -7.15 -30.34 -16.08
C ALA A 348 -8.13 -31.28 -16.78
N ASP A 349 -8.73 -32.23 -16.06
CA ASP A 349 -9.77 -33.10 -16.60
C ASP A 349 -11.09 -32.33 -16.87
N MET A 350 -11.49 -31.48 -15.92
CA MET A 350 -12.65 -30.59 -16.08
C MET A 350 -12.51 -29.74 -17.34
N LEU A 351 -11.40 -29.02 -17.50
CA LEU A 351 -11.18 -28.15 -18.66
C LEU A 351 -11.15 -28.92 -19.98
N ARG A 352 -10.55 -30.12 -20.02
CA ARG A 352 -10.55 -30.97 -21.22
C ARG A 352 -11.97 -31.35 -21.63
N THR A 353 -12.81 -31.70 -20.66
CA THR A 353 -14.22 -32.04 -20.88
C THR A 353 -15.01 -30.83 -21.40
N TRP A 354 -14.71 -29.64 -20.89
CA TRP A 354 -15.38 -28.40 -21.29
C TRP A 354 -14.90 -27.83 -22.63
N GLN A 355 -13.71 -28.23 -23.12
CA GLN A 355 -13.18 -27.90 -24.44
C GLN A 355 -13.68 -28.84 -25.54
N HIS A 356 -13.96 -30.11 -25.21
CA HIS A 356 -14.40 -31.13 -26.17
C HIS A 356 -15.64 -31.89 -25.67
N PRO A 357 -16.84 -31.28 -25.77
CA PRO A 357 -18.08 -31.95 -25.39
C PRO A 357 -18.28 -33.23 -26.21
N VAL A 358 -18.46 -34.38 -25.55
CA VAL A 358 -18.54 -35.70 -26.22
C VAL A 358 -19.90 -35.84 -26.94
N SER A 359 -19.90 -36.45 -28.13
CA SER A 359 -21.00 -36.42 -29.11
C SER A 359 -22.23 -37.31 -28.82
N SER A 360 -22.33 -37.98 -27.68
CA SER A 360 -23.40 -38.97 -27.50
C SER A 360 -24.76 -38.36 -27.14
N ALA A 361 -25.76 -38.66 -27.95
CA ALA A 361 -27.14 -38.17 -27.87
C ALA A 361 -27.92 -38.49 -26.57
N ALA A 362 -27.40 -39.34 -25.66
CA ALA A 362 -28.10 -39.71 -24.43
C ALA A 362 -27.85 -38.76 -23.25
N MET A 363 -26.86 -37.86 -23.36
CA MET A 363 -26.65 -36.76 -22.44
C MET A 363 -25.95 -35.68 -23.24
N GLN A 364 -26.69 -34.63 -23.62
CA GLN A 364 -26.10 -33.41 -24.14
C GLN A 364 -25.19 -32.84 -23.03
N GLN A 365 -23.91 -33.26 -23.00
CA GLN A 365 -22.92 -32.85 -22.00
C GLN A 365 -22.42 -31.44 -22.29
N TYR A 366 -23.36 -30.50 -22.37
CA TYR A 366 -23.07 -29.10 -22.18
C TYR A 366 -23.02 -28.82 -20.69
N VAL A 367 -22.03 -28.04 -20.28
CA VAL A 367 -22.01 -27.47 -18.94
C VAL A 367 -23.07 -26.38 -18.95
N ALA A 368 -24.28 -26.75 -18.54
CA ALA A 368 -25.37 -25.82 -18.42
C ALA A 368 -25.27 -25.12 -17.07
N MET A 369 -25.25 -23.79 -17.07
CA MET A 369 -25.40 -23.06 -15.83
C MET A 369 -26.85 -23.13 -15.37
N THR A 370 -27.12 -24.00 -14.39
CA THR A 370 -28.45 -24.16 -13.77
C THR A 370 -28.68 -23.17 -12.63
N ARG A 371 -27.60 -22.81 -11.94
CA ARG A 371 -27.57 -21.91 -10.80
C ARG A 371 -26.19 -21.28 -10.65
N TYR A 372 -26.15 -20.19 -9.90
CA TYR A 372 -24.91 -19.54 -9.49
C TYR A 372 -25.08 -18.86 -8.13
N TRP A 373 -23.97 -18.58 -7.45
CA TRP A 373 -23.96 -17.89 -6.16
C TRP A 373 -23.30 -16.53 -6.28
N THR A 374 -23.89 -15.53 -5.62
CA THR A 374 -23.24 -14.23 -5.40
C THR A 374 -22.80 -14.13 -3.95
N ALA A 375 -21.61 -13.59 -3.71
CA ALA A 375 -20.99 -13.54 -2.38
C ALA A 375 -20.86 -12.10 -1.89
N GLY A 376 -21.43 -11.81 -0.72
CA GLY A 376 -21.36 -10.48 -0.10
C GLY A 376 -19.96 -10.10 0.42
N PRO A 377 -19.82 -8.86 0.93
CA PRO A 377 -18.57 -8.40 1.53
C PRO A 377 -18.28 -9.09 2.87
N VAL A 378 -17.00 -9.14 3.27
CA VAL A 378 -16.59 -9.56 4.61
C VAL A 378 -16.76 -8.40 5.59
N MET A 379 -17.36 -8.70 6.75
CA MET A 379 -17.47 -7.75 7.86
C MET A 379 -16.26 -7.86 8.78
N TYR A 380 -15.74 -6.73 9.26
CA TYR A 380 -14.55 -6.69 10.12
C TYR A 380 -14.86 -6.04 11.48
N ARG A 381 -14.24 -6.58 12.53
CA ARG A 381 -14.09 -5.91 13.82
C ARG A 381 -12.68 -5.34 13.92
N ARG A 382 -12.56 -4.08 14.32
CA ARG A 382 -11.26 -3.42 14.55
C ARG A 382 -10.86 -3.50 16.02
N SER A 383 -9.60 -3.81 16.25
CA SER A 383 -8.96 -3.71 17.57
C SER A 383 -8.27 -2.34 17.72
N ALA A 384 -7.99 -1.93 18.96
CA ALA A 384 -7.38 -0.65 19.30
C ALA A 384 -5.94 -0.48 18.75
N ASP A 385 -5.27 -1.59 18.46
CA ASP A 385 -3.94 -1.68 17.86
C ASP A 385 -3.95 -1.63 16.32
N GLY A 386 -5.11 -1.47 15.69
CA GLY A 386 -5.26 -1.38 14.24
C GLY A 386 -5.39 -2.72 13.51
N ARG A 387 -5.36 -3.85 14.24
CA ARG A 387 -5.65 -5.18 13.67
C ARG A 387 -7.12 -5.31 13.31
N VAL A 388 -7.41 -6.12 12.30
CA VAL A 388 -8.77 -6.42 11.86
C VAL A 388 -9.07 -7.91 11.97
N THR A 389 -10.25 -8.25 12.48
CA THR A 389 -10.72 -9.63 12.60
C THR A 389 -11.98 -9.79 11.74
N PRO A 390 -12.01 -10.70 10.76
CA PRO A 390 -13.22 -10.96 9.99
C PRO A 390 -14.26 -11.65 10.88
N VAL A 391 -15.54 -11.29 10.69
CA VAL A 391 -16.65 -11.82 11.48
C VAL A 391 -17.21 -13.07 10.77
N PRO A 392 -17.21 -14.24 11.42
CA PRO A 392 -17.84 -15.44 10.86
C PRO A 392 -19.34 -15.24 10.65
N VAL A 393 -19.88 -15.90 9.64
CA VAL A 393 -21.32 -15.90 9.31
C VAL A 393 -21.80 -17.33 9.09
N THR A 394 -23.11 -17.53 9.25
CA THR A 394 -23.78 -18.80 8.94
C THR A 394 -24.75 -18.56 7.79
N ASN A 395 -24.57 -19.27 6.68
CA ASN A 395 -25.53 -19.25 5.57
C ASN A 395 -26.64 -20.28 5.80
N ASP A 396 -27.86 -19.98 5.35
CA ASP A 396 -28.99 -20.91 5.38
C ASP A 396 -28.70 -22.11 4.45
N PRO A 397 -28.83 -23.38 4.90
CA PRO A 397 -28.58 -24.55 4.06
C PRO A 397 -29.34 -24.55 2.72
N LYS A 398 -30.47 -23.83 2.62
CA LYS A 398 -31.22 -23.64 1.37
C LYS A 398 -30.39 -23.03 0.25
N VAL A 399 -29.33 -22.26 0.55
CA VAL A 399 -28.46 -21.70 -0.50
C VAL A 399 -27.79 -22.79 -1.32
N TRP A 400 -27.69 -24.02 -0.80
CA TRP A 400 -27.06 -25.13 -1.50
C TRP A 400 -28.05 -26.00 -2.29
N GLN A 401 -29.34 -25.71 -2.24
CA GLN A 401 -30.35 -26.46 -3.00
C GLN A 401 -30.24 -26.17 -4.50
N ASP A 402 -30.59 -27.15 -5.33
CA ASP A 402 -30.66 -26.98 -6.78
C ASP A 402 -32.12 -27.17 -7.25
N PRO A 403 -32.86 -26.07 -7.47
CA PRO A 403 -34.25 -26.14 -7.91
C PRO A 403 -34.44 -26.76 -9.30
N PHE A 404 -33.44 -26.67 -10.18
CA PHE A 404 -33.49 -27.34 -11.48
C PHE A 404 -33.41 -28.86 -11.29
N LEU A 405 -32.44 -29.32 -10.49
CA LEU A 405 -32.31 -30.73 -10.18
C LEU A 405 -33.53 -31.27 -9.41
N ALA A 406 -34.17 -30.44 -8.58
CA ALA A 406 -35.43 -30.75 -7.92
C ALA A 406 -36.61 -30.99 -8.87
N ALA A 407 -36.64 -30.28 -9.99
CA ALA A 407 -37.69 -30.46 -11.00
C ALA A 407 -37.47 -31.74 -11.83
N VAL A 408 -36.22 -32.09 -12.13
CA VAL A 408 -35.87 -33.26 -12.96
C VAL A 408 -35.86 -34.55 -12.15
N VAL A 409 -35.32 -34.52 -10.93
CA VAL A 409 -35.33 -35.65 -9.99
C VAL A 409 -35.61 -35.13 -8.58
N PRO A 410 -36.88 -35.18 -8.11
CA PRO A 410 -37.32 -34.58 -6.84
C PRO A 410 -36.50 -34.97 -5.60
N GLU A 411 -35.98 -36.18 -5.58
CA GLU A 411 -35.14 -36.70 -4.49
C GLU A 411 -33.71 -36.14 -4.52
N LEU A 412 -33.15 -35.78 -5.70
CA LEU A 412 -31.83 -35.13 -5.83
C LEU A 412 -31.89 -33.63 -5.54
N GLY A 413 -33.01 -32.97 -5.82
CA GLY A 413 -33.17 -31.53 -5.53
C GLY A 413 -33.17 -31.16 -4.06
N LYS A 414 -33.63 -32.07 -3.19
CA LYS A 414 -33.64 -31.89 -1.73
C LYS A 414 -32.24 -32.01 -1.10
N ALA A 415 -31.32 -32.70 -1.76
CA ALA A 415 -29.98 -32.99 -1.26
C ALA A 415 -29.05 -31.76 -1.32
N GLY A 416 -29.24 -30.87 -2.29
CA GLY A 416 -28.33 -29.77 -2.59
C GLY A 416 -26.95 -30.25 -3.08
N SER A 417 -26.13 -29.34 -3.56
CA SER A 417 -24.70 -29.60 -3.83
C SER A 417 -23.90 -28.36 -3.44
N ALA A 418 -22.78 -28.59 -2.76
CA ALA A 418 -21.85 -27.57 -2.33
C ALA A 418 -20.45 -28.19 -2.31
N PRO A 419 -19.40 -27.43 -2.69
CA PRO A 419 -18.05 -27.90 -2.50
C PRO A 419 -17.75 -28.14 -1.03
N ILE A 420 -16.95 -29.17 -0.74
CA ILE A 420 -16.72 -29.61 0.63
C ILE A 420 -16.05 -28.54 1.49
N GLY A 421 -15.21 -27.66 0.91
CA GLY A 421 -14.60 -26.55 1.64
C GLY A 421 -15.62 -25.60 2.27
N SER A 422 -16.82 -25.52 1.71
CA SER A 422 -17.90 -24.69 2.25
C SER A 422 -18.39 -25.16 3.62
N ALA A 423 -18.02 -26.38 4.05
CA ALA A 423 -18.22 -26.87 5.41
C ALA A 423 -17.53 -26.02 6.47
N ASP A 424 -16.37 -25.48 6.12
CA ASP A 424 -15.50 -24.76 7.06
C ASP A 424 -16.09 -23.39 7.42
N THR A 425 -15.44 -22.68 8.34
CA THR A 425 -15.87 -21.36 8.79
C THR A 425 -16.08 -20.41 7.61
N GLN A 426 -17.29 -19.87 7.52
CA GLN A 426 -17.71 -18.95 6.46
C GLN A 426 -17.63 -17.50 6.94
N PHE A 427 -17.31 -16.57 6.04
CA PHE A 427 -17.13 -15.14 6.31
C PHE A 427 -17.98 -14.23 5.44
N ARG A 428 -18.79 -14.81 4.53
CA ARG A 428 -19.61 -14.08 3.55
C ARG A 428 -21.00 -14.65 3.46
N ARG A 429 -21.99 -13.78 3.30
CA ARG A 429 -23.35 -14.21 2.98
C ARG A 429 -23.43 -14.57 1.51
N LEU A 430 -23.96 -15.75 1.22
CA LEU A 430 -24.20 -16.24 -0.13
C LEU A 430 -25.67 -16.04 -0.48
N GLU A 431 -25.91 -15.67 -1.73
CA GLU A 431 -27.24 -15.65 -2.32
C GLU A 431 -27.25 -16.61 -3.51
N LEU A 432 -28.16 -17.59 -3.47
CA LEU A 432 -28.40 -18.51 -4.57
C LEU A 432 -29.25 -17.81 -5.64
N ARG A 433 -28.82 -17.93 -6.90
CA ARG A 433 -29.54 -17.44 -8.08
C ARG A 433 -29.82 -18.62 -9.01
N THR A 434 -31.05 -18.70 -9.49
CA THR A 434 -31.51 -19.78 -10.36
C THR A 434 -31.75 -19.28 -11.77
N MET A 435 -31.55 -20.18 -12.73
CA MET A 435 -31.80 -19.93 -14.15
C MET A 435 -33.18 -20.50 -14.53
N GLY A 436 -33.95 -19.75 -15.31
CA GLY A 436 -35.20 -20.20 -15.93
C GLY A 436 -35.01 -20.66 -17.37
N GLY A 437 -36.06 -21.21 -17.98
CA GLY A 437 -36.05 -21.67 -19.38
C GLY A 437 -35.58 -23.12 -19.56
N ASP A 438 -35.34 -23.55 -20.80
CA ASP A 438 -34.75 -24.85 -21.11
C ASP A 438 -33.24 -24.77 -20.90
N VAL A 439 -32.85 -24.89 -19.63
CA VAL A 439 -31.51 -24.57 -19.13
C VAL A 439 -30.40 -25.35 -19.85
N VAL A 440 -30.67 -26.60 -20.24
CA VAL A 440 -29.67 -27.48 -20.88
C VAL A 440 -29.32 -27.01 -22.28
N ARG A 441 -30.31 -26.54 -23.04
CA ARG A 441 -30.10 -26.03 -24.39
C ARG A 441 -29.68 -24.56 -24.38
N ASP A 442 -30.32 -23.75 -23.56
CA ASP A 442 -30.25 -22.29 -23.67
C ASP A 442 -29.07 -21.68 -22.86
N ASN A 443 -28.48 -22.42 -21.91
CA ASN A 443 -27.36 -21.97 -21.07
C ASN A 443 -26.11 -22.85 -21.20
N ALA A 444 -25.97 -23.56 -22.32
CA ALA A 444 -24.79 -24.36 -22.62
C ALA A 444 -23.52 -23.49 -22.71
N MET A 445 -22.44 -23.92 -22.06
CA MET A 445 -21.14 -23.23 -22.08
C MET A 445 -20.07 -24.05 -22.81
N LEU A 446 -19.13 -23.35 -23.46
CA LEU A 446 -18.02 -23.96 -24.19
C LEU A 446 -16.72 -23.19 -23.91
N VAL A 447 -15.69 -23.89 -23.43
CA VAL A 447 -14.36 -23.28 -23.24
C VAL A 447 -13.62 -23.25 -24.58
N VAL A 448 -13.37 -22.06 -25.12
CA VAL A 448 -12.73 -21.83 -26.42
C VAL A 448 -11.23 -21.52 -26.30
N GLY A 449 -10.74 -21.19 -25.10
CA GLY A 449 -9.34 -20.90 -24.85
C GLY A 449 -8.98 -20.84 -23.37
N ARG A 450 -7.67 -20.78 -23.10
CA ARG A 450 -7.12 -20.68 -21.74
C ARG A 450 -6.13 -19.53 -21.64
N PHE A 451 -6.19 -18.79 -20.55
CA PHE A 451 -5.28 -17.68 -20.25
C PHE A 451 -4.52 -17.90 -18.95
N ASP A 452 -3.32 -17.34 -18.84
CA ASP A 452 -2.51 -17.38 -17.62
C ASP A 452 -2.39 -15.98 -17.01
N PRO A 453 -3.06 -15.71 -15.87
CA PRO A 453 -2.92 -14.45 -15.16
C PRO A 453 -1.48 -14.01 -14.88
N GLU A 454 -0.52 -14.95 -14.74
CA GLU A 454 0.89 -14.64 -14.47
C GLU A 454 1.61 -13.98 -15.66
N ARG A 455 1.01 -14.03 -16.86
CA ARG A 455 1.56 -13.38 -18.07
C ARG A 455 1.10 -11.93 -18.25
N LEU A 456 0.18 -11.44 -17.42
CA LEU A 456 -0.33 -10.07 -17.50
C LEU A 456 0.72 -9.04 -17.02
N PRO A 457 0.76 -7.83 -17.60
CA PRO A 457 1.64 -6.76 -17.14
C PRO A 457 1.24 -6.26 -15.74
N GLY A 458 2.21 -6.14 -14.81
CA GLY A 458 1.95 -5.56 -13.47
C GLY A 458 2.67 -6.19 -12.26
N PHE A 459 3.42 -7.29 -12.40
CA PHE A 459 4.02 -8.06 -11.29
C PHE A 459 5.21 -7.42 -10.53
N SER A 460 5.43 -6.11 -10.60
CA SER A 460 6.42 -5.47 -9.71
C SER A 460 5.84 -5.33 -8.31
N ALA A 461 6.56 -5.77 -7.28
CA ALA A 461 6.12 -5.74 -5.88
C ALA A 461 5.76 -4.33 -5.34
N LEU A 462 6.16 -3.27 -6.05
CA LEU A 462 5.88 -1.87 -5.71
C LEU A 462 4.72 -1.26 -6.51
N SER A 463 4.36 -1.85 -7.65
CA SER A 463 3.29 -1.38 -8.54
C SER A 463 2.12 -2.35 -8.68
N SER A 464 2.26 -3.60 -8.20
CA SER A 464 1.18 -4.57 -8.17
C SER A 464 0.08 -4.01 -7.29
N LEU A 465 -0.99 -3.52 -7.90
CA LEU A 465 -2.14 -3.04 -7.16
C LEU A 465 -3.06 -4.23 -6.91
N PRO A 466 -3.38 -4.57 -5.65
CA PRO A 466 -4.37 -5.59 -5.31
C PRO A 466 -5.81 -5.30 -5.82
N MET A 467 -6.01 -4.25 -6.62
CA MET A 467 -7.26 -3.94 -7.32
C MET A 467 -7.26 -4.40 -8.78
N GLU A 468 -6.26 -5.18 -9.19
CA GLU A 468 -6.26 -5.90 -10.47
C GLU A 468 -7.23 -7.08 -10.41
N THR A 469 -8.07 -7.19 -11.44
CA THR A 469 -9.20 -8.14 -11.44
C THR A 469 -8.77 -9.60 -11.50
N TYR A 470 -7.65 -9.91 -12.17
CA TYR A 470 -7.25 -11.28 -12.46
C TYR A 470 -6.14 -11.81 -11.54
N ASN A 471 -5.59 -10.97 -10.66
CA ASN A 471 -4.46 -11.34 -9.83
C ASN A 471 -4.92 -12.19 -8.63
N PRO A 472 -4.38 -13.40 -8.42
CA PRO A 472 -4.72 -14.20 -7.25
C PRO A 472 -4.33 -13.46 -5.95
N PRO A 473 -5.16 -13.53 -4.90
CA PRO A 473 -4.86 -12.82 -3.66
C PRO A 473 -3.61 -13.44 -2.99
N SER A 474 -2.65 -12.61 -2.63
CA SER A 474 -1.46 -13.04 -1.87
C SER A 474 -1.61 -12.64 -0.40
N VAL A 475 -1.72 -13.64 0.47
CA VAL A 475 -1.80 -13.46 1.92
C VAL A 475 -0.62 -14.16 2.59
N VAL A 476 0.26 -13.36 3.18
CA VAL A 476 1.52 -13.84 3.76
C VAL A 476 1.39 -14.01 5.28
N PRO A 477 2.24 -14.83 5.92
CA PRO A 477 2.28 -14.93 7.37
C PRO A 477 2.52 -13.58 8.05
N GLY A 478 1.75 -13.28 9.10
CA GLY A 478 1.81 -11.99 9.80
C GLY A 478 2.76 -11.97 11.01
N ASP A 479 3.02 -13.13 11.61
CA ASP A 479 3.90 -13.35 12.76
C ASP A 479 4.69 -14.67 12.63
N ASP A 480 5.66 -14.90 13.52
CA ASP A 480 6.52 -16.09 13.49
C ASP A 480 5.75 -17.40 13.69
N ARG A 481 4.65 -17.35 14.46
CA ARG A 481 3.77 -18.50 14.68
C ARG A 481 3.06 -18.91 13.40
N ALA A 482 2.42 -17.94 12.72
CA ALA A 482 1.79 -18.16 11.42
C ALA A 482 2.82 -18.60 10.38
N ASN A 483 4.04 -18.06 10.42
CA ASN A 483 5.11 -18.44 9.51
C ASN A 483 5.53 -19.90 9.69
N ALA A 484 5.64 -20.37 10.94
CA ALA A 484 5.93 -21.78 11.24
C ALA A 484 4.78 -22.71 10.80
N LEU A 485 3.52 -22.32 11.08
CA LEU A 485 2.35 -23.11 10.71
C LEU A 485 2.18 -23.22 9.18
N LEU A 486 2.41 -22.13 8.45
CA LEU A 486 2.30 -22.08 6.99
C LEU A 486 3.59 -22.50 6.27
N LYS A 487 4.64 -22.91 7.00
CA LYS A 487 5.95 -23.33 6.48
C LYS A 487 6.56 -22.29 5.53
N GLY A 488 6.42 -21.00 5.86
CA GLY A 488 6.92 -19.88 5.05
C GLY A 488 6.19 -19.63 3.72
N ARG A 489 5.03 -20.25 3.50
CA ARG A 489 4.23 -20.09 2.26
C ARG A 489 3.05 -19.16 2.47
N SER A 490 2.62 -18.49 1.40
CA SER A 490 1.38 -17.71 1.39
C SER A 490 0.15 -18.63 1.43
N LEU A 491 -0.90 -18.14 2.06
CA LEU A 491 -2.24 -18.72 2.03
C LEU A 491 -2.88 -18.44 0.66
N LEU A 492 -3.51 -19.46 0.06
CA LEU A 492 -4.24 -19.35 -1.20
C LEU A 492 -5.74 -19.63 -0.98
N PRO A 493 -6.62 -19.23 -1.90
CA PRO A 493 -8.02 -19.64 -1.88
C PRO A 493 -8.19 -21.17 -1.87
N ASP A 494 -9.33 -21.60 -1.37
CA ASP A 494 -9.79 -22.99 -1.35
C ASP A 494 -11.19 -23.08 -1.99
N ASP A 495 -11.86 -24.23 -1.89
CA ASP A 495 -13.20 -24.47 -2.43
C ASP A 495 -14.32 -23.97 -1.49
N ASN A 496 -14.00 -23.19 -0.46
CA ASN A 496 -15.01 -22.54 0.36
C ASN A 496 -15.53 -21.27 -0.35
N LEU A 497 -16.71 -21.34 -0.97
CA LEU A 497 -17.32 -20.19 -1.66
C LEU A 497 -17.52 -18.98 -0.74
N ALA A 498 -17.78 -19.24 0.54
CA ALA A 498 -17.96 -18.21 1.56
C ALA A 498 -16.68 -17.98 2.39
N GLY A 499 -15.55 -18.51 1.93
CA GLY A 499 -14.26 -18.41 2.59
C GLY A 499 -13.74 -16.98 2.70
N TYR A 500 -12.66 -16.82 3.46
CA TYR A 500 -12.06 -15.52 3.69
C TYR A 500 -11.38 -14.97 2.41
N LEU A 501 -10.61 -15.81 1.73
CA LEU A 501 -9.94 -15.50 0.46
C LEU A 501 -10.88 -15.79 -0.71
N GLN A 502 -11.11 -14.80 -1.56
CA GLN A 502 -11.89 -14.99 -2.79
C GLN A 502 -10.95 -15.24 -3.96
N PRO A 503 -11.19 -16.28 -4.78
CA PRO A 503 -10.45 -16.45 -6.02
C PRO A 503 -10.75 -15.29 -6.98
N SER A 504 -9.78 -14.98 -7.85
CA SER A 504 -10.02 -14.11 -9.00
C SER A 504 -10.97 -14.80 -10.00
N PRO A 505 -11.59 -14.07 -10.95
CA PRO A 505 -12.42 -14.69 -11.99
C PRO A 505 -11.61 -15.71 -12.80
N LEU A 506 -11.95 -17.00 -12.63
CA LEU A 506 -11.30 -18.11 -13.32
C LEU A 506 -11.98 -18.44 -14.66
N LEU A 507 -13.18 -17.89 -14.92
CA LEU A 507 -13.90 -18.01 -16.17
C LEU A 507 -14.31 -16.63 -16.66
N LEU A 508 -14.05 -16.36 -17.95
CA LEU A 508 -14.41 -15.11 -18.60
C LEU A 508 -15.28 -15.39 -19.84
N THR A 509 -16.36 -14.64 -19.98
CA THR A 509 -17.20 -14.58 -21.19
C THR A 509 -17.21 -13.16 -21.75
N ASP A 510 -17.72 -12.97 -22.96
CA ASP A 510 -17.98 -11.66 -23.52
C ASP A 510 -19.33 -11.06 -23.05
N LEU A 511 -19.60 -9.80 -23.40
CA LEU A 511 -20.88 -9.14 -23.12
C LEU A 511 -22.07 -9.80 -23.86
N GLY A 512 -21.83 -10.52 -24.97
CA GLY A 512 -22.85 -11.34 -25.63
C GLY A 512 -23.35 -12.48 -24.76
N GLY A 513 -22.42 -13.24 -24.17
CA GLY A 513 -22.70 -14.27 -23.18
C GLY A 513 -23.39 -13.73 -21.93
N LEU A 514 -22.99 -12.56 -21.44
CA LEU A 514 -23.67 -11.86 -20.35
C LEU A 514 -25.14 -11.61 -20.63
N ARG A 515 -25.49 -11.14 -21.84
CA ARG A 515 -26.88 -10.89 -22.24
C ARG A 515 -27.69 -12.18 -22.32
N LYS A 516 -27.09 -13.28 -22.79
CA LYS A 516 -27.72 -14.61 -22.75
C LYS A 516 -28.02 -15.02 -21.31
N VAL A 517 -27.03 -14.97 -20.42
CA VAL A 517 -27.22 -15.28 -18.98
C VAL A 517 -28.28 -14.38 -18.34
N ALA A 518 -28.21 -13.08 -18.57
CA ALA A 518 -29.11 -12.10 -17.99
C ALA A 518 -30.58 -12.30 -18.41
N ARG A 519 -30.81 -12.81 -19.63
CA ARG A 519 -32.16 -13.14 -20.14
C ARG A 519 -32.80 -14.30 -19.37
N PHE A 520 -32.01 -15.28 -18.96
CA PHE A 520 -32.49 -16.49 -18.28
C PHE A 520 -32.42 -16.41 -16.76
N SER A 521 -31.68 -15.45 -16.19
CA SER A 521 -31.77 -15.10 -14.78
C SER A 521 -33.19 -14.58 -14.48
N GLN A 522 -33.94 -15.24 -13.59
CA GLN A 522 -35.37 -14.98 -13.33
C GLN A 522 -35.65 -13.61 -12.66
N GLY A 523 -35.43 -12.51 -13.37
CA GLY A 523 -35.64 -11.16 -12.86
C GLY A 523 -34.65 -10.81 -11.73
N GLY A 524 -33.69 -9.94 -12.01
CA GLY A 524 -32.68 -9.57 -11.02
C GLY A 524 -31.85 -8.37 -11.43
N GLN A 525 -30.91 -7.99 -10.56
CA GLN A 525 -29.99 -6.88 -10.81
C GLN A 525 -29.17 -7.09 -12.10
N LEU A 526 -28.84 -8.35 -12.43
CA LEU A 526 -28.14 -8.72 -13.67
C LEU A 526 -28.95 -8.41 -14.94
N ALA A 527 -30.28 -8.53 -14.93
CA ALA A 527 -31.11 -8.22 -16.10
C ALA A 527 -31.29 -6.71 -16.33
N LYS A 528 -31.27 -5.90 -15.27
CA LYS A 528 -31.51 -4.44 -15.34
C LYS A 528 -30.22 -3.65 -15.51
N ALA A 529 -29.18 -4.01 -14.75
CA ALA A 529 -27.93 -3.30 -14.64
C ALA A 529 -26.79 -4.34 -14.50
N PRO A 530 -26.43 -5.05 -15.58
CA PRO A 530 -25.55 -6.21 -15.50
C PRO A 530 -24.10 -5.89 -15.12
N LEU A 531 -23.63 -4.67 -15.38
CA LEU A 531 -22.22 -4.32 -15.22
C LEU A 531 -21.92 -4.04 -13.75
N SER A 532 -20.84 -4.63 -13.25
CA SER A 532 -20.40 -4.49 -11.86
C SER A 532 -19.50 -3.29 -11.67
N VAL A 533 -18.54 -3.08 -12.59
CA VAL A 533 -17.58 -1.97 -12.55
C VAL A 533 -17.19 -1.56 -13.96
N ILE A 534 -16.71 -0.33 -14.13
CA ILE A 534 -16.08 0.12 -15.38
C ILE A 534 -14.70 0.68 -15.03
N ARG A 535 -13.66 0.09 -15.62
CA ARG A 535 -12.28 0.59 -15.50
C ARG A 535 -12.01 1.55 -16.64
N VAL A 536 -11.54 2.74 -16.32
CA VAL A 536 -11.37 3.83 -17.28
C VAL A 536 -9.92 4.28 -17.31
N ARG A 537 -9.35 4.34 -18.52
CA ARG A 537 -8.07 4.95 -18.83
C ARG A 537 -8.31 6.33 -19.44
N VAL A 538 -7.62 7.35 -18.93
CA VAL A 538 -7.81 8.75 -19.34
C VAL A 538 -6.75 9.14 -20.37
N LYS A 539 -7.20 9.80 -21.44
CA LYS A 539 -6.38 10.21 -22.56
C LYS A 539 -5.37 11.29 -22.16
N GLY A 540 -4.12 11.11 -22.58
CA GLY A 540 -3.07 12.11 -22.41
C GLY A 540 -2.54 12.24 -20.99
N VAL A 541 -2.67 11.18 -20.18
CA VAL A 541 -2.02 11.06 -18.86
C VAL A 541 -0.60 10.55 -19.07
N THR A 542 0.40 11.40 -18.86
CA THR A 542 1.82 11.09 -19.13
C THR A 542 2.66 10.86 -17.89
N GLY A 543 2.14 11.21 -16.70
CA GLY A 543 2.84 11.06 -15.43
C GLY A 543 2.22 11.83 -14.26
N PRO A 544 2.93 11.91 -13.12
CA PRO A 544 2.49 12.59 -11.89
C PRO A 544 2.48 14.12 -11.97
N ASP A 545 1.91 14.68 -13.03
CA ASP A 545 1.85 16.13 -13.24
C ASP A 545 0.47 16.71 -12.92
N ALA A 546 0.44 18.02 -12.65
CA ALA A 546 -0.78 18.73 -12.28
C ALA A 546 -1.84 18.74 -13.40
N VAL A 547 -1.42 18.68 -14.67
CA VAL A 547 -2.31 18.69 -15.83
C VAL A 547 -2.99 17.34 -15.99
N SER A 548 -2.22 16.24 -15.93
CA SER A 548 -2.75 14.87 -15.91
C SER A 548 -3.74 14.67 -14.76
N ARG A 549 -3.44 15.20 -13.57
CA ARG A 549 -4.36 15.15 -12.41
C ARG A 549 -5.67 15.90 -12.65
N GLU A 550 -5.60 17.12 -13.20
CA GLU A 550 -6.81 17.90 -13.46
C GLU A 550 -7.65 17.23 -14.54
N ARG A 551 -7.02 16.68 -15.59
CA ARG A 551 -7.72 15.88 -16.61
C ARG A 551 -8.48 14.71 -16.01
N ILE A 552 -7.84 13.92 -15.14
CA ILE A 552 -8.49 12.78 -14.48
C ILE A 552 -9.60 13.23 -13.54
N SER A 553 -9.36 14.30 -12.77
CA SER A 553 -10.37 14.84 -11.85
C SER A 553 -11.57 15.38 -12.59
N GLN A 554 -11.35 16.00 -13.75
CA GLN A 554 -12.40 16.47 -14.65
C GLN A 554 -13.18 15.30 -15.22
N VAL A 555 -12.52 14.31 -15.83
CA VAL A 555 -13.20 13.10 -16.36
C VAL A 555 -13.99 12.38 -15.27
N ALA A 556 -13.44 12.27 -14.05
CA ALA A 556 -14.15 11.69 -12.92
C ALA A 556 -15.44 12.48 -12.57
N ARG A 557 -15.38 13.82 -12.52
CA ARG A 557 -16.56 14.67 -12.29
C ARG A 557 -17.58 14.55 -13.43
N ASP A 558 -17.11 14.47 -14.66
CA ASP A 558 -17.96 14.34 -15.85
C ASP A 558 -18.69 12.99 -15.86
N ILE A 559 -18.00 11.90 -15.47
CA ILE A 559 -18.62 10.57 -15.28
C ILE A 559 -19.72 10.65 -14.21
N VAL A 560 -19.43 11.23 -13.04
CA VAL A 560 -20.41 11.38 -11.95
C VAL A 560 -21.61 12.19 -12.42
N ALA A 561 -21.39 13.33 -13.09
CA ALA A 561 -22.45 14.20 -13.60
C ALA A 561 -23.32 13.51 -14.66
N ALA A 562 -22.70 12.73 -15.57
CA ALA A 562 -23.40 12.06 -16.66
C ALA A 562 -24.17 10.81 -16.22
N THR A 563 -23.72 10.11 -15.17
CA THR A 563 -24.24 8.78 -14.82
C THR A 563 -24.81 8.64 -13.41
N GLY A 564 -24.44 9.52 -12.48
CA GLY A 564 -24.78 9.42 -11.06
C GLY A 564 -24.09 8.27 -10.31
N LEU A 565 -23.08 7.64 -10.93
CA LEU A 565 -22.30 6.54 -10.34
C LEU A 565 -21.21 7.05 -9.40
N ASP A 566 -20.73 6.17 -8.51
CA ASP A 566 -19.60 6.48 -7.64
C ASP A 566 -18.29 6.27 -8.43
N VAL A 567 -17.31 7.14 -8.23
CA VAL A 567 -16.05 7.13 -8.98
C VAL A 567 -14.86 7.21 -8.04
N ASP A 568 -13.90 6.31 -8.21
CA ASP A 568 -12.62 6.31 -7.51
C ASP A 568 -11.47 6.60 -8.44
N ILE A 569 -10.63 7.52 -8.02
CA ILE A 569 -9.34 7.76 -8.67
C ILE A 569 -8.35 6.75 -8.10
N THR A 570 -7.95 5.79 -8.92
CA THR A 570 -6.98 4.74 -8.56
C THR A 570 -5.55 5.19 -8.73
N LEU A 571 -5.34 6.29 -9.45
CA LEU A 571 -4.01 6.83 -9.70
C LEU A 571 -3.28 7.21 -8.40
N GLY A 572 -2.02 6.80 -8.29
CA GLY A 572 -1.21 7.03 -7.09
C GLY A 572 -1.66 6.24 -5.85
N SER A 573 -2.47 5.20 -6.01
CA SER A 573 -2.76 4.26 -4.92
C SER A 573 -1.53 3.42 -4.57
N SER A 574 -1.41 2.99 -3.31
CA SER A 574 -0.29 2.17 -2.85
C SER A 574 -0.77 1.00 -2.00
N PRO A 575 -0.14 -0.19 -2.11
CA PRO A 575 -0.33 -1.26 -1.16
C PRO A 575 0.06 -0.83 0.27
N THR A 576 -0.78 -1.21 1.21
CA THR A 576 -0.75 -0.95 2.65
C THR A 576 -0.95 -2.31 3.33
N PRO A 577 0.10 -2.95 3.85
CA PRO A 577 -0.05 -4.20 4.58
C PRO A 577 -0.96 -4.01 5.80
N VAL A 578 -2.04 -4.77 5.84
CA VAL A 578 -2.97 -4.82 6.97
C VAL A 578 -2.85 -6.17 7.64
N THR A 579 -2.66 -6.16 8.96
CA THR A 579 -2.63 -7.36 9.78
C THR A 579 -4.06 -7.81 10.07
N VAL A 580 -4.37 -9.03 9.65
CA VAL A 580 -5.67 -9.67 9.79
C VAL A 580 -5.54 -10.86 10.72
N ASP A 581 -6.41 -10.93 11.73
CA ASP A 581 -6.48 -12.06 12.65
C ASP A 581 -7.57 -13.00 12.18
N LEU A 582 -7.20 -14.03 11.43
CA LEU A 582 -8.12 -15.04 10.93
C LEU A 582 -8.49 -15.99 12.08
N PRO A 583 -9.78 -16.14 12.42
CA PRO A 583 -10.18 -17.07 13.47
C PRO A 583 -9.92 -18.53 13.05
N ALA A 584 -9.88 -19.41 14.06
CA ALA A 584 -9.73 -20.84 13.84
C ALA A 584 -10.86 -21.37 12.94
N GLY A 585 -10.50 -22.31 12.06
CA GLY A 585 -11.46 -23.04 11.24
C GLY A 585 -12.17 -24.14 12.04
N SER A 586 -13.28 -24.63 11.50
CA SER A 586 -14.07 -25.73 12.04
C SER A 586 -13.37 -27.08 11.88
N TYR A 587 -12.41 -27.19 10.96
CA TYR A 587 -11.73 -28.44 10.57
C TYR A 587 -10.22 -28.44 10.85
N GLY A 588 -9.83 -27.89 12.00
CA GLY A 588 -8.48 -28.04 12.56
C GLY A 588 -7.50 -26.90 12.29
N ARG A 589 -7.81 -25.97 11.37
CA ARG A 589 -6.95 -24.80 11.16
C ARG A 589 -6.92 -23.92 12.42
N PRO A 590 -5.76 -23.72 13.05
CA PRO A 590 -5.66 -22.82 14.21
C PRO A 590 -5.92 -21.37 13.79
N ALA A 591 -6.17 -20.48 14.75
CA ALA A 591 -6.18 -19.05 14.45
C ALA A 591 -4.84 -18.59 13.87
N LEU A 592 -4.88 -17.76 12.83
CA LEU A 592 -3.70 -17.30 12.09
C LEU A 592 -3.66 -15.77 12.04
N THR A 593 -2.52 -15.19 12.39
CA THR A 593 -2.22 -13.80 12.07
C THR A 593 -1.64 -13.75 10.67
N VAL A 594 -2.31 -13.09 9.74
CA VAL A 594 -1.85 -12.94 8.36
C VAL A 594 -1.72 -11.46 7.98
N LYS A 595 -0.93 -11.18 6.95
CA LYS A 595 -0.82 -9.85 6.36
C LYS A 595 -1.34 -9.88 4.93
N GLU A 596 -2.22 -8.93 4.62
CA GLU A 596 -2.80 -8.74 3.29
C GLU A 596 -2.46 -7.33 2.80
N GLY A 597 -2.07 -7.19 1.53
CA GLY A 597 -1.81 -5.89 0.93
C GLY A 597 -3.13 -5.21 0.57
N TRP A 598 -3.65 -4.31 1.42
CA TRP A 598 -4.82 -3.48 1.07
C TRP A 598 -4.38 -2.24 0.31
N VAL A 599 -5.26 -1.61 -0.45
CA VAL A 599 -4.92 -0.44 -1.27
C VAL A 599 -5.39 0.84 -0.58
N ASN A 600 -4.46 1.77 -0.35
CA ASN A 600 -4.79 3.12 0.08
C ASN A 600 -4.81 4.05 -1.14
N LYS A 601 -5.95 4.70 -1.38
CA LYS A 601 -6.17 5.54 -2.57
C LYS A 601 -5.43 6.88 -2.45
N GLY A 602 -4.72 7.28 -3.50
CA GLY A 602 -4.12 8.63 -3.63
C GLY A 602 -2.91 8.92 -2.73
N VAL A 603 -2.18 7.89 -2.29
CA VAL A 603 -0.96 8.00 -1.46
C VAL A 603 0.15 8.77 -2.18
N ALA A 604 0.47 8.44 -3.43
CA ALA A 604 1.56 9.07 -4.17
C ALA A 604 1.36 10.58 -4.34
N TYR A 605 0.10 11.04 -4.46
CA TYR A 605 -0.23 12.47 -4.55
C TYR A 605 -0.03 13.23 -3.26
N ARG A 606 -0.47 12.64 -2.13
CA ARG A 606 -0.22 13.23 -0.81
C ARG A 606 1.28 13.36 -0.56
N ILE A 607 2.05 12.37 -0.99
CA ILE A 607 3.50 12.37 -0.87
C ILE A 607 4.13 13.49 -1.70
N LEU A 608 3.77 13.63 -2.99
CA LEU A 608 4.35 14.65 -3.86
C LEU A 608 3.98 16.09 -3.41
N TYR A 609 2.71 16.32 -3.06
CA TYR A 609 2.25 17.65 -2.64
C TYR A 609 2.86 18.08 -1.30
N GLU A 610 2.93 17.17 -0.33
CA GLU A 610 3.51 17.48 0.98
C GLU A 610 5.05 17.57 0.92
N ALA A 611 5.69 16.84 0.00
CA ALA A 611 7.13 16.99 -0.25
C ALA A 611 7.49 18.38 -0.81
N ASP A 612 6.73 18.88 -1.79
CA ASP A 612 6.92 20.23 -2.34
C ASP A 612 6.70 21.31 -1.25
N ARG A 613 5.66 21.15 -0.41
CA ARG A 613 5.36 22.08 0.69
C ARG A 613 6.47 22.08 1.77
N LYS A 614 6.99 20.91 2.14
CA LYS A 614 8.09 20.76 3.10
C LYS A 614 9.37 21.42 2.58
N SER A 615 9.73 21.19 1.32
CA SER A 615 10.90 21.80 0.68
C SER A 615 10.78 23.32 0.63
N LEU A 616 9.61 23.86 0.30
CA LEU A 616 9.36 25.30 0.28
C LEU A 616 9.49 25.92 1.69
N ILE A 617 8.89 25.29 2.71
CA ILE A 617 8.98 25.75 4.09
C ILE A 617 10.45 25.78 4.54
N LEU A 618 11.20 24.70 4.30
CA LEU A 618 12.62 24.62 4.63
C LEU A 618 13.44 25.71 3.92
N PHE A 619 13.18 25.92 2.62
CA PHE A 619 13.82 26.96 1.82
C PHE A 619 13.60 28.37 2.38
N VAL A 620 12.35 28.71 2.70
CA VAL A 620 11.98 30.02 3.26
C VAL A 620 12.63 30.23 4.64
N LEU A 621 12.67 29.19 5.48
CA LEU A 621 13.28 29.26 6.81
C LEU A 621 14.80 29.45 6.74
N ILE A 622 15.49 28.72 5.86
CA ILE A 622 16.94 28.90 5.63
C ILE A 622 17.21 30.32 5.13
N LEU A 623 16.45 30.79 4.14
CA LEU A 623 16.62 32.14 3.59
C LEU A 623 16.39 33.21 4.67
N ALA A 624 15.40 33.03 5.54
CA ALA A 624 15.15 33.93 6.66
C ALA A 624 16.33 33.95 7.64
N VAL A 625 16.86 32.79 8.06
CA VAL A 625 18.03 32.71 8.97
C VAL A 625 19.26 33.36 8.33
N CYS A 626 19.55 33.04 7.06
CA CYS A 626 20.66 33.65 6.31
C CYS A 626 20.51 35.17 6.19
N GLY A 627 19.29 35.65 5.91
CA GLY A 627 18.97 37.07 5.85
C GLY A 627 19.16 37.79 7.18
N LEU A 628 18.64 37.23 8.29
CA LEU A 628 18.85 37.78 9.64
C LEU A 628 20.33 37.82 10.01
N PHE A 629 21.07 36.74 9.73
CA PHE A 629 22.51 36.69 9.94
C PHE A 629 23.24 37.79 9.14
N ALA A 630 22.92 37.92 7.85
CA ALA A 630 23.55 38.91 6.97
C ALA A 630 23.22 40.35 7.43
N VAL A 631 21.98 40.63 7.82
CA VAL A 631 21.57 41.93 8.38
C VAL A 631 22.36 42.23 9.65
N ASN A 632 22.51 41.25 10.53
CA ASN A 632 23.27 41.40 11.77
C ASN A 632 24.75 41.70 11.49
N ALA A 633 25.39 40.89 10.63
CA ALA A 633 26.78 41.05 10.24
C ALA A 633 27.04 42.39 9.54
N ALA A 634 26.19 42.78 8.57
CA ALA A 634 26.28 44.07 7.89
C ALA A 634 26.09 45.24 8.87
N SER A 635 25.14 45.14 9.79
CA SER A 635 24.93 46.14 10.85
C SER A 635 26.16 46.26 11.76
N ALA A 636 26.81 45.14 12.11
CA ALA A 636 28.03 45.12 12.91
C ALA A 636 29.20 45.79 12.17
N ALA A 637 29.41 45.44 10.90
CA ALA A 637 30.46 46.02 10.07
C ALA A 637 30.32 47.55 9.94
N VAL A 638 29.13 48.05 9.60
CA VAL A 638 28.87 49.48 9.43
C VAL A 638 29.05 50.26 10.73
N ARG A 639 28.62 49.71 11.87
CA ARG A 639 28.82 50.35 13.19
C ARG A 639 30.29 50.47 13.55
N ALA A 640 31.07 49.43 13.25
CA ALA A 640 32.49 49.40 13.56
C ALA A 640 33.32 50.42 12.75
N ASP A 641 32.74 50.95 11.66
CA ASP A 641 33.34 51.98 10.80
C ASP A 641 32.66 53.36 10.91
N ARG A 642 31.75 53.52 11.88
CA ARG A 642 30.97 54.76 12.09
C ARG A 642 31.86 56.01 12.28
N ALA A 643 32.98 55.88 13.00
CA ALA A 643 33.91 56.99 13.22
C ALA A 643 34.55 57.49 11.92
N GLN A 644 34.92 56.58 11.01
CA GLN A 644 35.50 56.94 9.72
C GLN A 644 34.45 57.51 8.76
N LEU A 645 33.23 56.96 8.76
CA LEU A 645 32.11 57.54 8.01
C LEU A 645 31.80 58.96 8.52
N GLY A 646 31.93 59.21 9.82
CA GLY A 646 31.87 60.54 10.43
C GLY A 646 32.94 61.49 9.93
N VAL A 647 34.20 61.05 9.89
CA VAL A 647 35.32 61.85 9.33
C VAL A 647 35.09 62.17 7.84
N LEU A 648 34.66 61.19 7.03
CA LEU A 648 34.35 61.42 5.62
C LEU A 648 33.18 62.39 5.44
N ALA A 649 32.17 62.33 6.32
CA ALA A 649 31.07 63.27 6.34
C ALA A 649 31.54 64.69 6.73
N CYS A 650 32.49 64.82 7.67
CA CYS A 650 33.14 66.10 8.00
C CYS A 650 33.97 66.66 6.83
N LEU A 651 34.52 65.80 5.98
CA LEU A 651 35.24 66.17 4.75
C LEU A 651 34.30 66.48 3.56
N GLY A 652 32.99 66.65 3.79
CA GLY A 652 32.03 67.11 2.79
C GLY A 652 31.41 66.02 1.91
N TRP A 653 31.53 64.74 2.27
CA TRP A 653 30.87 63.67 1.51
C TRP A 653 29.35 63.70 1.66
N SER A 654 28.62 63.68 0.54
CA SER A 654 27.15 63.68 0.55
C SER A 654 26.56 62.34 1.04
N ARG A 655 25.35 62.38 1.61
CA ARG A 655 24.63 61.19 2.12
C ARG A 655 24.52 60.06 1.09
N ARG A 656 24.31 60.41 -0.20
CA ARG A 656 24.26 59.44 -1.31
C ARG A 656 25.62 58.76 -1.56
N LYS A 657 26.73 59.49 -1.45
CA LYS A 657 28.09 58.93 -1.60
C LYS A 657 28.45 58.02 -0.42
N LEU A 658 28.05 58.38 0.80
CA LEU A 658 28.24 57.53 1.99
C LEU A 658 27.42 56.23 1.89
N PHE A 659 26.14 56.33 1.51
CA PHE A 659 25.27 55.18 1.26
C PHE A 659 25.85 54.26 0.18
N GLY A 660 26.23 54.82 -0.97
CA GLY A 660 26.82 54.06 -2.07
C GLY A 660 28.13 53.37 -1.70
N THR A 661 28.95 53.98 -0.84
CA THR A 661 30.22 53.38 -0.41
C THR A 661 29.99 52.15 0.45
N VAL A 662 29.10 52.23 1.44
CA VAL A 662 28.74 51.09 2.30
C VAL A 662 28.12 49.97 1.47
N LEU A 663 27.20 50.30 0.57
CA LEU A 663 26.52 49.32 -0.27
C LEU A 663 27.47 48.64 -1.27
N THR A 664 28.45 49.38 -1.81
CA THR A 664 29.49 48.80 -2.69
C THR A 664 30.38 47.84 -1.91
N GLU A 665 30.72 48.17 -0.67
CA GLU A 665 31.54 47.31 0.20
C GLU A 665 30.84 46.00 0.54
N THR A 666 29.58 46.05 1.01
CA THR A 666 28.78 44.84 1.26
C THR A 666 28.51 44.06 -0.03
N GLY A 667 28.31 44.74 -1.16
CA GLY A 667 28.14 44.11 -2.47
C GLY A 667 29.38 43.34 -2.93
N VAL A 668 30.59 43.90 -2.76
CA VAL A 668 31.86 43.21 -3.08
C VAL A 668 32.07 42.00 -2.19
N ILE A 669 31.77 42.11 -0.89
CA ILE A 669 31.89 40.96 0.03
C ILE A 669 30.86 39.88 -0.33
N GLY A 670 29.64 40.26 -0.69
CA GLY A 670 28.61 39.33 -1.19
C GLY A 670 29.03 38.62 -2.49
N LEU A 671 29.66 39.34 -3.41
CA LEU A 671 30.20 38.75 -4.66
C LEU A 671 31.31 37.75 -4.39
N LEU A 672 32.28 38.11 -3.54
CA LEU A 672 33.38 37.23 -3.15
C LEU A 672 32.85 35.98 -2.43
N ALA A 673 31.92 36.15 -1.48
CA ALA A 673 31.28 35.03 -0.79
C ALA A 673 30.51 34.12 -1.75
N GLY A 674 29.78 34.70 -2.72
CA GLY A 674 29.07 33.95 -3.76
C GLY A 674 30.01 33.13 -4.66
N LEU A 675 31.10 33.75 -5.15
CA LEU A 675 32.09 33.07 -5.99
C LEU A 675 32.81 31.94 -5.23
N LEU A 676 33.22 32.20 -3.99
CA LEU A 676 33.83 31.19 -3.12
C LEU A 676 32.84 30.05 -2.82
N SER A 677 31.57 30.38 -2.59
CA SER A 677 30.52 29.41 -2.35
C SER A 677 30.29 28.50 -3.55
N ALA A 678 30.26 29.05 -4.77
CA ALA A 678 30.16 28.26 -5.99
C ALA A 678 31.33 27.27 -6.13
N GLY A 679 32.56 27.72 -5.85
CA GLY A 679 33.75 26.85 -5.85
C GLY A 679 33.69 25.74 -4.80
N VAL A 680 33.30 26.07 -3.57
CA VAL A 680 33.11 25.09 -2.49
C VAL A 680 32.00 24.10 -2.82
N ALA A 681 30.90 24.55 -3.44
CA ALA A 681 29.81 23.67 -3.85
C ALA A 681 30.25 22.63 -4.89
N VAL A 682 31.10 23.03 -5.86
CA VAL A 682 31.68 22.10 -6.86
C VAL A 682 32.62 21.09 -6.20
N LEU A 683 33.46 21.55 -5.27
CA LEU A 683 34.37 20.66 -4.54
C LEU A 683 33.59 19.64 -3.69
N LEU A 684 32.57 20.10 -2.96
CA LEU A 684 31.69 19.23 -2.18
C LEU A 684 30.95 18.23 -3.07
N SER A 685 30.49 18.65 -4.25
CA SER A 685 29.86 17.78 -5.24
C SER A 685 30.78 16.62 -5.65
N SER A 686 32.06 16.93 -5.92
CA SER A 686 33.05 15.91 -6.32
C SER A 686 33.38 14.90 -5.21
N TRP A 687 33.35 15.33 -3.94
CA TRP A 687 33.76 14.49 -2.81
C TRP A 687 32.61 13.66 -2.23
N SER A 688 31.38 14.18 -2.27
CA SER A 688 30.20 13.56 -1.62
C SER A 688 29.32 12.75 -2.57
N GLY A 689 29.63 12.73 -3.87
CA GLY A 689 28.79 12.09 -4.89
C GLY A 689 27.45 12.82 -5.16
N LEU A 690 27.22 13.99 -4.55
CA LEU A 690 26.05 14.82 -4.76
C LEU A 690 26.13 15.51 -6.14
N GLN A 691 25.17 15.27 -7.03
CA GLN A 691 25.09 15.99 -8.31
C GLN A 691 24.59 17.42 -8.10
N VAL A 692 25.51 18.37 -7.93
CA VAL A 692 25.18 19.82 -7.90
C VAL A 692 25.25 20.35 -9.33
N SER A 693 24.14 20.82 -9.89
CA SER A 693 24.14 21.35 -11.26
C SER A 693 24.89 22.69 -11.32
N MET A 694 25.79 22.85 -12.30
CA MET A 694 26.56 24.08 -12.50
C MET A 694 25.71 25.36 -12.63
N PRO A 695 24.55 25.35 -13.31
CA PRO A 695 23.66 26.50 -13.34
C PRO A 695 23.24 26.99 -11.94
N ARG A 696 23.05 26.08 -10.98
CA ARG A 696 22.65 26.44 -9.60
C ARG A 696 23.80 27.02 -8.79
N ALA A 697 24.99 26.44 -8.90
CA ALA A 697 26.18 27.01 -8.29
C ALA A 697 26.42 28.45 -8.79
N LEU A 698 26.14 28.71 -10.07
CA LEU A 698 26.20 30.06 -10.65
C LEU A 698 25.07 30.97 -10.17
N LEU A 699 23.85 30.46 -9.97
CA LEU A 699 22.72 31.22 -9.39
C LEU A 699 22.94 31.63 -7.92
N ALA A 700 23.78 30.91 -7.18
CA ALA A 700 24.15 31.27 -5.82
C ALA A 700 24.89 32.62 -5.74
N VAL A 701 25.64 32.98 -6.79
CA VAL A 701 26.42 34.24 -6.85
C VAL A 701 25.51 35.47 -6.86
N PRO A 702 24.56 35.65 -7.80
CA PRO A 702 23.65 36.79 -7.76
C PRO A 702 22.73 36.74 -6.53
N ALA A 703 22.32 35.56 -6.06
CA ALA A 703 21.53 35.43 -4.83
C ALA A 703 22.28 35.97 -3.59
N ALA A 704 23.56 35.61 -3.43
CA ALA A 704 24.41 36.10 -2.34
C ALA A 704 24.62 37.61 -2.42
N VAL A 705 24.82 38.16 -3.62
CA VAL A 705 24.93 39.61 -3.84
C VAL A 705 23.63 40.32 -3.47
N VAL A 706 22.48 39.85 -3.96
CA VAL A 706 21.16 40.42 -3.64
C VAL A 706 20.91 40.37 -2.13
N LEU A 707 21.18 39.24 -1.48
CA LEU A 707 21.00 39.10 -0.03
C LEU A 707 21.93 40.04 0.74
N ALA A 708 23.19 40.19 0.34
CA ALA A 708 24.14 41.13 0.96
C ALA A 708 23.73 42.60 0.76
N LEU A 709 23.20 42.97 -0.41
CA LEU A 709 22.69 44.31 -0.69
C LEU A 709 21.43 44.62 0.13
N LEU A 710 20.46 43.69 0.16
CA LEU A 710 19.24 43.79 0.98
C LEU A 710 19.57 43.89 2.47
N ALA A 711 20.52 43.09 2.95
CA ALA A 711 21.00 43.16 4.32
C ALA A 711 21.71 44.48 4.64
N GLY A 712 22.44 45.04 3.67
CA GLY A 712 23.18 46.29 3.80
C GLY A 712 22.33 47.57 3.69
N LEU A 713 21.12 47.49 3.13
CA LEU A 713 20.23 48.64 2.89
C LEU A 713 19.89 49.41 4.17
N VAL A 714 19.39 48.72 5.20
CA VAL A 714 18.99 49.37 6.47
C VAL A 714 20.19 49.96 7.22
N PRO A 715 21.32 49.22 7.39
CA PRO A 715 22.53 49.78 7.99
C PRO A 715 23.13 50.95 7.22
N ALA A 716 23.20 50.87 5.89
CA ALA A 716 23.73 51.92 5.03
C ALA A 716 22.88 53.19 5.11
N TRP A 717 21.54 53.04 5.07
CA TRP A 717 20.63 54.17 5.21
C TRP A 717 20.80 54.84 6.58
N ARG A 718 20.79 54.05 7.66
CA ARG A 718 21.01 54.57 9.02
C ARG A 718 22.36 55.27 9.16
N ALA A 719 23.44 54.71 8.62
CA ALA A 719 24.76 55.31 8.68
C ALA A 719 24.85 56.62 7.89
N SER A 720 24.15 56.72 6.76
CA SER A 720 24.09 57.95 5.95
C SER A 720 23.28 59.08 6.60
N ALA A 721 22.42 58.76 7.58
CA ALA A 721 21.54 59.71 8.24
C ALA A 721 22.14 60.34 9.52
N VAL A 722 23.23 59.78 10.08
CA VAL A 722 23.83 60.25 11.34
C VAL A 722 24.55 61.60 11.12
N PRO A 723 24.31 62.62 11.96
CA PRO A 723 25.06 63.88 11.93
C PRO A 723 26.57 63.67 12.16
N PRO A 724 27.47 64.34 11.40
CA PRO A 724 28.92 64.12 11.49
C PRO A 724 29.48 64.31 12.90
N ILE A 725 28.96 65.30 13.63
CA ILE A 725 29.37 65.62 15.02
C ILE A 725 29.05 64.51 16.02
N GLU A 726 27.96 63.75 15.80
CA GLU A 726 27.57 62.63 16.67
C GLU A 726 28.35 61.35 16.35
N ALA A 727 28.94 61.25 15.15
CA ALA A 727 29.70 60.08 14.73
C ALA A 727 31.14 60.06 15.29
N VAL A 728 31.68 61.21 15.70
CA VAL A 728 33.07 61.37 16.18
C VAL A 728 33.16 61.43 17.71
N ARG A 729 32.09 61.79 18.43
CA ARG A 729 32.11 61.76 19.91
C ARG A 729 32.15 60.32 20.44
N PRO A 730 33.03 60.00 21.42
CA PRO A 730 32.95 58.73 22.12
C PRO A 730 31.58 58.59 22.79
N ALA A 731 30.97 57.41 22.66
CA ALA A 731 29.60 57.17 23.10
C ALA A 731 29.49 57.06 24.62
N VAL A 732 29.79 58.13 25.36
CA VAL A 732 29.54 58.19 26.80
C VAL A 732 28.08 58.61 27.00
N ARG A 733 27.17 57.62 27.02
CA ARG A 733 25.79 57.85 27.47
C ARG A 733 25.75 57.83 29.00
N VAL A 734 25.75 59.00 29.62
CA VAL A 734 25.44 59.13 31.05
C VAL A 734 23.98 58.71 31.27
N THR A 735 23.75 57.58 31.94
CA THR A 735 22.39 57.11 32.25
C THR A 735 21.77 57.96 33.36
N ARG A 736 20.56 58.49 33.13
CA ARG A 736 19.86 59.43 34.04
C ARG A 736 19.27 58.80 35.32
N ARG A 737 19.21 57.46 35.42
CA ARG A 737 18.81 56.69 36.62
C ARG A 737 19.42 55.28 36.56
N ALA A 738 20.34 54.95 37.46
CA ALA A 738 20.94 53.63 37.57
C ALA A 738 20.36 52.88 38.78
N ARG A 739 19.64 51.77 38.55
CA ARG A 739 19.47 50.74 39.59
C ARG A 739 20.79 49.98 39.70
N SER A 740 21.39 49.94 40.88
CA SER A 740 22.62 49.18 41.17
C SER A 740 22.31 47.67 41.16
N PRO A 741 22.70 46.91 40.12
CA PRO A 741 22.46 45.48 40.11
C PRO A 741 23.41 44.81 41.12
N ARG A 742 22.88 44.01 42.03
CA ARG A 742 23.67 43.22 43.00
C ARG A 742 23.97 41.85 42.40
N GLY A 743 25.10 41.72 41.71
CA GLY A 743 25.63 40.43 41.23
C GLY A 743 25.78 40.28 39.70
N VAL A 744 26.47 39.21 39.29
CA VAL A 744 26.85 38.94 37.89
C VAL A 744 25.63 38.79 36.98
N THR A 745 24.59 38.10 37.45
CA THR A 745 23.34 37.89 36.70
C THR A 745 22.54 39.18 36.52
N GLY A 746 22.46 40.02 37.57
CA GLY A 746 21.82 41.32 37.49
C GLY A 746 22.54 42.28 36.52
N LEU A 747 23.87 42.21 36.48
CA LEU A 747 24.67 42.96 35.50
C LEU A 747 24.48 42.45 34.07
N ALA A 748 24.36 41.13 33.87
CA ALA A 748 24.08 40.56 32.55
C ALA A 748 22.72 41.03 32.00
N VAL A 749 21.66 40.97 32.81
CA VAL A 749 20.31 41.44 32.42
C VAL A 749 20.28 42.96 32.19
N ALA A 750 20.98 43.72 33.03
CA ALA A 750 21.13 45.17 32.83
C ALA A 750 21.90 45.48 31.54
N GLY A 751 22.92 44.69 31.20
CA GLY A 751 23.64 44.78 29.94
C GLY A 751 22.73 44.56 28.73
N LEU A 752 21.93 43.49 28.74
CA LEU A 752 21.04 43.14 27.63
C LEU A 752 19.95 44.19 27.37
N THR A 753 19.47 44.86 28.42
CA THR A 753 18.40 45.88 28.35
C THR A 753 18.90 47.27 27.94
N ARG A 754 20.20 47.58 28.12
CA ARG A 754 20.79 48.86 27.71
C ARG A 754 20.90 49.03 26.19
N VAL A 755 20.97 47.92 25.43
CA VAL A 755 21.07 47.94 23.96
C VAL A 755 20.06 46.96 23.34
N PRO A 756 18.74 47.24 23.47
CA PRO A 756 17.70 46.26 23.18
C PRO A 756 17.73 45.76 21.73
N GLY A 757 18.10 46.62 20.78
CA GLY A 757 18.16 46.25 19.36
C GLY A 757 19.16 45.13 19.03
N ARG A 758 20.19 44.89 19.85
CA ARG A 758 21.18 43.82 19.59
C ARG A 758 20.77 42.48 20.20
N THR A 759 20.31 42.54 21.45
CA THR A 759 19.71 41.40 22.14
C THR A 759 18.54 40.84 21.33
N LEU A 760 17.70 41.73 20.78
CA LEU A 760 16.59 41.35 19.91
C LEU A 760 17.07 40.67 18.62
N LEU A 761 18.11 41.14 17.96
CA LEU A 761 18.63 40.51 16.72
C LEU A 761 19.20 39.10 16.98
N GLY A 762 20.00 38.92 18.05
CA GLY A 762 20.51 37.61 18.44
C GLY A 762 19.40 36.64 18.87
N ALA A 763 18.47 37.11 19.70
CA ALA A 763 17.34 36.31 20.16
C ALA A 763 16.36 35.95 19.04
N THR A 764 16.08 36.88 18.10
CA THR A 764 15.21 36.61 16.93
C THR A 764 15.83 35.60 15.98
N THR A 765 17.16 35.64 15.77
CA THR A 765 17.84 34.64 14.94
C THR A 765 17.71 33.24 15.54
N LEU A 766 17.93 33.09 16.85
CA LEU A 766 17.71 31.81 17.54
C LEU A 766 16.24 31.39 17.58
N LEU A 767 15.32 32.35 17.77
CA LEU A 767 13.87 32.12 17.71
C LEU A 767 13.48 31.50 16.38
N VAL A 768 13.95 32.06 15.27
CA VAL A 768 13.67 31.53 13.92
C VAL A 768 14.27 30.13 13.76
N CYS A 769 15.49 29.86 14.25
CA CYS A 769 16.11 28.52 14.19
C CYS A 769 15.32 27.46 14.98
N VAL A 770 14.91 27.78 16.20
CA VAL A 770 14.16 26.84 17.07
C VAL A 770 12.74 26.64 16.54
N SER A 771 12.09 27.72 16.08
CA SER A 771 10.78 27.64 15.44
C SER A 771 10.83 26.79 14.16
N ALA A 772 11.85 26.99 13.32
CA ALA A 772 12.08 26.21 12.10
C ALA A 772 12.17 24.71 12.37
N LEU A 773 13.02 24.32 13.34
CA LEU A 773 13.17 22.91 13.72
C LEU A 773 11.87 22.35 14.29
N THR A 774 11.16 23.12 15.11
CA THR A 774 9.88 22.68 15.71
C THR A 774 8.81 22.47 14.64
N VAL A 775 8.67 23.39 13.68
CA VAL A 775 7.75 23.26 12.54
C VAL A 775 8.14 22.06 11.66
N LEU A 776 9.44 21.87 11.40
CA LEU A 776 9.92 20.73 10.62
C LEU A 776 9.59 19.40 11.30
N LEU A 777 9.76 19.29 12.62
CA LEU A 777 9.34 18.14 13.41
C LEU A 777 7.81 17.97 13.38
N GLY A 778 7.07 19.07 13.51
CA GLY A 778 5.61 19.10 13.39
C GLY A 778 5.10 18.52 12.07
N VAL A 779 5.67 18.97 10.95
CA VAL A 779 5.36 18.46 9.61
C VAL A 779 5.75 16.99 9.49
N THR A 780 6.94 16.61 9.98
CA THR A 780 7.44 15.22 9.89
C THR A 780 6.59 14.23 10.70
N TYR A 781 6.14 14.60 11.90
CA TYR A 781 5.28 13.75 12.72
C TYR A 781 3.81 13.81 12.30
N GLY A 782 3.32 14.95 11.81
CA GLY A 782 2.01 15.06 11.17
C GLY A 782 1.91 14.20 9.89
N PHE A 783 3.02 14.04 9.17
CA PHE A 783 3.15 13.11 8.04
C PHE A 783 3.03 11.65 8.48
N ARG A 784 3.58 11.30 9.65
CA ARG A 784 3.49 9.93 10.20
C ARG A 784 2.06 9.50 10.49
N GLY A 785 1.18 10.38 10.95
CA GLY A 785 -0.21 10.03 11.23
C GLY A 785 -1.10 9.81 10.00
N ARG A 786 -0.67 10.25 8.81
CA ARG A 786 -1.51 10.25 7.58
C ARG A 786 -0.97 9.41 6.41
N VAL A 787 0.32 9.06 6.41
CA VAL A 787 1.00 8.38 5.28
C VAL A 787 1.68 7.06 5.68
N VAL A 788 1.96 6.84 6.98
CA VAL A 788 2.62 5.62 7.47
C VAL A 788 1.69 4.42 7.41
N GLY A 789 2.23 3.30 6.93
CA GLY A 789 1.52 2.04 6.74
C GLY A 789 1.46 1.58 5.29
N SER A 790 1.86 2.40 4.32
CA SER A 790 1.97 2.01 2.89
C SER A 790 3.42 1.81 2.48
N LEU A 791 3.70 0.82 1.63
CA LEU A 791 5.07 0.47 1.20
C LEU A 791 5.80 1.66 0.57
N LEU A 792 5.10 2.46 -0.23
CA LEU A 792 5.63 3.68 -0.85
C LEU A 792 5.89 4.78 0.19
N GLY A 793 5.00 4.94 1.17
CA GLY A 793 5.16 5.91 2.25
C GLY A 793 6.38 5.63 3.13
N ASP A 794 6.61 4.36 3.49
CA ASP A 794 7.71 3.96 4.37
C ASP A 794 9.08 4.07 3.66
N ALA A 795 9.17 3.71 2.38
CA ALA A 795 10.39 3.87 1.59
C ALA A 795 10.84 5.35 1.50
N ILE A 796 9.87 6.27 1.38
CA ILE A 796 10.13 7.70 1.20
C ILE A 796 10.47 8.41 2.52
N VAL A 797 9.88 7.98 3.65
CA VAL A 797 10.21 8.49 4.99
C VAL A 797 11.65 8.15 5.42
N VAL A 798 12.24 7.10 4.84
CA VAL A 798 13.63 6.69 5.11
C VAL A 798 14.63 7.52 4.29
N GLN A 799 14.32 7.87 3.04
CA GLN A 799 15.25 8.60 2.15
C GLN A 799 15.31 10.12 2.39
N ALA A 800 14.27 10.77 2.93
CA ALA A 800 14.24 12.23 3.09
C ALA A 800 15.11 12.79 4.25
N ARG A 801 15.63 11.94 5.15
CA ARG A 801 16.21 12.36 6.44
C ARG A 801 17.56 13.12 6.40
N PRO A 802 18.52 12.83 5.50
CA PRO A 802 19.86 13.43 5.60
C PRO A 802 19.90 14.94 5.33
N ALA A 803 19.14 15.42 4.33
CA ALA A 803 19.13 16.83 3.93
C ALA A 803 18.46 17.73 4.97
N ASP A 804 17.38 17.27 5.60
CA ASP A 804 16.68 17.99 6.67
C ASP A 804 17.57 18.21 7.89
N TYR A 805 18.33 17.18 8.29
CA TYR A 805 19.27 17.28 9.40
C TYR A 805 20.46 18.19 9.06
N ALA A 806 20.99 18.11 7.84
CA ALA A 806 22.03 19.02 7.37
C ALA A 806 21.55 20.48 7.37
N ALA A 807 20.31 20.74 6.92
CA ALA A 807 19.72 22.08 6.92
C ALA A 807 19.59 22.64 8.32
N THR A 808 19.08 21.81 9.24
CA THR A 808 18.95 22.17 10.65
C THR A 808 20.32 22.50 11.25
N ALA A 809 21.33 21.68 11.00
CA ALA A 809 22.69 21.90 11.50
C ALA A 809 23.27 23.23 11.01
N VAL A 810 23.11 23.56 9.72
CA VAL A 810 23.55 24.84 9.15
C VAL A 810 22.81 26.03 9.78
N MET A 811 21.49 25.95 9.95
CA MET A 811 20.71 27.02 10.60
C MET A 811 21.17 27.27 12.03
N PHE A 812 21.38 26.23 12.84
CA PHE A 812 21.88 26.37 14.20
C PHE A 812 23.33 26.88 14.26
N ALA A 813 24.19 26.49 13.30
CA ALA A 813 25.54 27.02 13.18
C ALA A 813 25.53 28.53 12.88
N LEU A 814 24.69 28.98 11.95
CA LEU A 814 24.49 30.40 11.64
C LEU A 814 23.91 31.17 12.84
N GLY A 815 22.97 30.56 13.57
CA GLY A 815 22.43 31.12 14.81
C GLY A 815 23.50 31.30 15.89
N ALA A 816 24.34 30.30 16.10
CA ALA A 816 25.46 30.37 17.03
C ALA A 816 26.48 31.46 16.63
N LEU A 817 26.80 31.56 15.34
CA LEU A 817 27.66 32.62 14.81
C LEU A 817 27.04 34.02 14.99
N ALA A 818 25.75 34.19 14.78
CA ALA A 818 25.04 35.46 15.02
C ALA A 818 25.14 35.89 16.49
N VAL A 819 24.96 34.95 17.42
CA VAL A 819 25.09 35.20 18.86
C VAL A 819 26.53 35.56 19.22
N ALA A 820 27.51 34.82 18.70
CA ALA A 820 28.93 35.11 18.91
C ALA A 820 29.29 36.53 18.46
N ASP A 821 28.81 36.96 17.29
CA ASP A 821 29.05 38.30 16.75
C ASP A 821 28.40 39.40 17.62
N VAL A 822 27.14 39.19 18.06
CA VAL A 822 26.45 40.11 18.98
C VAL A 822 27.22 40.27 20.29
N LEU A 823 27.67 39.16 20.88
CA LEU A 823 28.41 39.16 22.14
C LEU A 823 29.81 39.75 21.99
N TYR A 824 30.52 39.44 20.91
CA TYR A 824 31.81 40.02 20.59
C TYR A 824 31.72 41.55 20.46
N LEU A 825 30.71 42.06 19.75
CA LEU A 825 30.48 43.50 19.64
C LEU A 825 30.07 44.13 20.98
N SER A 826 29.25 43.44 21.78
CA SER A 826 28.84 43.87 23.13
C SER A 826 30.06 44.05 24.03
N VAL A 827 30.96 43.07 24.05
CA VAL A 827 32.22 43.12 24.79
C VAL A 827 33.04 44.33 24.35
N ARG A 828 33.25 44.47 23.04
CA ARG A 828 34.13 45.50 22.47
C ARG A 828 33.65 46.93 22.72
N GLU A 829 32.35 47.15 22.70
CA GLU A 829 31.79 48.47 23.02
C GLU A 829 31.78 48.78 24.51
N ARG A 830 31.97 47.77 25.36
CA ARG A 830 32.07 47.88 26.82
C ARG A 830 33.50 47.66 27.32
N ASP A 831 34.51 47.73 26.46
CA ASP A 831 35.90 47.47 26.86
C ASP A 831 36.34 48.37 28.02
N THR A 832 35.90 49.64 28.05
CA THR A 832 36.16 50.59 29.15
C THR A 832 35.40 50.25 30.44
N GLU A 833 34.13 49.83 30.34
CA GLU A 833 33.32 49.39 31.49
C GLU A 833 33.88 48.09 32.09
N LEU A 834 34.27 47.13 31.25
CA LEU A 834 34.88 45.87 31.65
C LEU A 834 36.28 46.09 32.25
N ALA A 835 37.07 47.04 31.70
CA ALA A 835 38.35 47.44 32.28
C ALA A 835 38.17 48.10 33.65
N ALA A 836 37.17 48.97 33.82
CA ALA A 836 36.85 49.57 35.12
C ALA A 836 36.41 48.53 36.16
N LEU A 837 35.55 47.58 35.77
CA LEU A 837 35.16 46.46 36.66
C LEU A 837 36.38 45.64 37.07
N ARG A 838 37.31 45.37 36.13
CA ARG A 838 38.56 44.65 36.44
C ARG A 838 39.49 45.46 37.34
N ALA A 839 39.58 46.77 37.15
CA ALA A 839 40.37 47.68 37.99
C ALA A 839 39.82 47.79 39.42
N THR A 840 38.50 47.66 39.59
CA THR A 840 37.83 47.65 40.91
C THR A 840 37.81 46.27 41.60
N GLY A 841 38.63 45.32 41.14
CA GLY A 841 38.86 44.04 41.84
C GLY A 841 38.06 42.84 41.31
N TRP A 842 37.36 42.96 40.17
CA TRP A 842 36.67 41.81 39.58
C TRP A 842 37.65 40.78 38.99
N ARG A 843 37.50 39.52 39.40
CA ARG A 843 38.29 38.40 38.86
C ARG A 843 37.93 38.10 37.40
N SER A 844 38.90 37.69 36.59
CA SER A 844 38.71 37.31 35.17
C SER A 844 37.63 36.23 34.97
N ARG A 845 37.48 35.31 35.94
CA ARG A 845 36.43 34.27 35.94
C ARG A 845 35.02 34.87 36.13
N SER A 846 34.88 35.94 36.89
CA SER A 846 33.60 36.63 37.10
C SER A 846 33.17 37.41 35.85
N LEU A 847 34.13 38.01 35.14
CA LEU A 847 33.89 38.67 33.84
C LEU A 847 33.55 37.64 32.74
N ALA A 848 34.22 36.48 32.73
CA ALA A 848 33.86 35.40 31.83
C ALA A 848 32.45 34.85 32.13
N ARG A 849 32.09 34.68 33.41
CA ARG A 849 30.74 34.26 33.83
C ARG A 849 29.66 35.27 33.43
N LEU A 850 29.98 36.57 33.45
CA LEU A 850 29.09 37.62 32.97
C LEU A 850 28.74 37.41 31.48
N VAL A 851 29.75 37.28 30.62
CA VAL A 851 29.55 37.06 29.18
C VAL A 851 28.83 35.74 28.89
N LEU A 852 29.17 34.66 29.61
CA LEU A 852 28.49 33.37 29.50
C LEU A 852 27.01 33.47 29.88
N SER A 853 26.69 34.24 30.94
CA SER A 853 25.31 34.48 31.36
C SER A 853 24.52 35.35 30.38
N GLU A 854 25.15 36.33 29.73
CA GLU A 854 24.52 37.10 28.64
C GLU A 854 24.16 36.20 27.45
N GLY A 855 25.07 35.30 27.06
CA GLY A 855 24.82 34.27 26.05
C GLY A 855 23.67 33.33 26.45
N ALA A 856 23.66 32.85 27.70
CA ALA A 856 22.59 31.99 28.21
C ALA A 856 21.21 32.68 28.19
N PHE A 857 21.12 33.95 28.57
CA PHE A 857 19.87 34.71 28.52
C PHE A 857 19.37 34.97 27.09
N ILE A 858 20.27 35.27 26.14
CA ILE A 858 19.93 35.37 24.72
C ILE A 858 19.42 34.03 24.20
N GLY A 859 20.10 32.93 24.57
CA GLY A 859 19.71 31.57 24.26
C GLY A 859 18.34 31.19 24.81
N LEU A 860 18.05 31.55 26.06
CA LEU A 860 16.77 31.27 26.73
C LEU A 860 15.62 32.06 26.08
N LEU A 861 15.81 33.36 25.86
CA LEU A 861 14.81 34.21 25.21
C LEU A 861 14.49 33.71 23.80
N GLY A 862 15.52 33.46 22.99
CA GLY A 862 15.35 32.93 21.63
C GLY A 862 14.76 31.53 21.62
N GLY A 863 15.24 30.64 22.49
CA GLY A 863 14.80 29.24 22.58
C GLY A 863 13.35 29.09 23.01
N VAL A 864 12.93 29.78 24.08
CA VAL A 864 11.54 29.72 24.57
C VAL A 864 10.59 30.35 23.58
N ALA A 865 10.89 31.56 23.08
CA ALA A 865 10.03 32.22 22.10
C ALA A 865 9.95 31.43 20.79
N GLY A 866 11.06 30.80 20.37
CA GLY A 866 11.11 29.95 19.18
C GLY A 866 10.31 28.66 19.34
N ALA A 867 10.40 28.00 20.49
CA ALA A 867 9.61 26.80 20.78
C ALA A 867 8.11 27.12 20.79
N CYS A 868 7.69 28.20 21.46
CA CYS A 868 6.29 28.64 21.48
C CYS A 868 5.78 28.99 20.08
N ALA A 869 6.54 29.78 19.31
CA ALA A 869 6.17 30.15 17.95
C ALA A 869 6.09 28.93 17.02
N GLY A 870 7.03 28.00 17.13
CA GLY A 870 7.06 26.78 16.33
C GLY A 870 5.92 25.81 16.66
N LEU A 871 5.57 25.67 17.94
CA LEU A 871 4.41 24.89 18.37
C LEU A 871 3.09 25.53 17.90
N ALA A 872 2.95 26.85 18.00
CA ALA A 872 1.78 27.57 17.51
C ALA A 872 1.62 27.44 15.98
N ALA A 873 2.72 27.59 15.24
CA ALA A 873 2.73 27.37 13.79
C ALA A 873 2.40 25.92 13.42
N THR A 874 2.93 24.95 14.16
CA THR A 874 2.58 23.53 13.96
C THR A 874 1.10 23.28 14.23
N ALA A 875 0.53 23.83 15.29
CA ALA A 875 -0.89 23.71 15.61
C ALA A 875 -1.77 24.29 14.48
N ALA A 876 -1.41 25.48 13.97
CA ALA A 876 -2.13 26.14 12.88
C ALA A 876 -2.04 25.37 11.55
N LEU A 877 -0.90 24.74 11.26
CA LEU A 877 -0.67 24.00 10.02
C LEU A 877 -1.22 22.57 10.05
N ALA A 878 -1.08 21.86 11.18
CA ALA A 878 -1.36 20.44 11.30
C ALA A 878 -2.70 20.11 11.99
N GLY A 879 -3.30 21.08 12.69
CA GLY A 879 -4.54 20.94 13.46
C GLY A 879 -4.36 20.24 14.82
N SER A 880 -3.21 19.63 15.07
CA SER A 880 -2.85 19.00 16.36
C SER A 880 -1.34 19.04 16.60
N VAL A 881 -0.94 18.94 17.86
CA VAL A 881 0.48 18.93 18.27
C VAL A 881 0.77 17.62 19.01
N PRO A 882 1.42 16.64 18.35
CA PRO A 882 1.81 15.39 18.98
C PRO A 882 2.78 15.62 20.16
N PRO A 883 2.72 14.79 21.22
CA PRO A 883 3.65 14.89 22.36
C PRO A 883 5.13 14.85 21.95
N ALA A 884 5.46 14.08 20.91
CA ALA A 884 6.81 14.02 20.35
C ALA A 884 7.31 15.37 19.80
N VAL A 885 6.41 16.20 19.25
CA VAL A 885 6.75 17.54 18.75
C VAL A 885 7.01 18.50 19.91
N ILE A 886 6.27 18.36 21.01
CA ILE A 886 6.51 19.14 22.25
C ILE A 886 7.89 18.79 22.83
N ALA A 887 8.21 17.51 22.95
CA ALA A 887 9.53 17.06 23.39
C ALA A 887 10.66 17.56 22.46
N GLY A 888 10.41 17.52 21.15
CA GLY A 888 11.32 18.06 20.14
C GLY A 888 11.55 19.57 20.27
N ALA A 889 10.49 20.35 20.50
CA ALA A 889 10.58 21.79 20.71
C ALA A 889 11.39 22.15 21.96
N LEU A 890 11.19 21.40 23.06
CA LEU A 890 11.97 21.54 24.28
C LEU A 890 13.46 21.21 24.05
N GLY A 891 13.74 20.12 23.33
CA GLY A 891 15.10 19.74 22.94
C GLY A 891 15.77 20.80 22.06
N ALA A 892 15.05 21.36 21.09
CA ALA A 892 15.53 22.44 20.23
C ALA A 892 15.85 23.72 21.02
N GLY A 893 14.99 24.09 21.98
CA GLY A 893 15.22 25.20 22.88
C GLY A 893 16.46 24.99 23.77
N ALA A 894 16.63 23.80 24.34
CA ALA A 894 17.81 23.45 25.14
C ALA A 894 19.10 23.51 24.31
N LEU A 895 19.05 23.01 23.07
CA LEU A 895 20.17 23.10 22.13
C LEU A 895 20.54 24.55 21.79
N ALA A 896 19.55 25.44 21.60
CA ALA A 896 19.80 26.86 21.37
C ALA A 896 20.50 27.53 22.54
N VAL A 897 20.11 27.20 23.78
CA VAL A 897 20.79 27.69 24.99
C VAL A 897 22.23 27.19 25.04
N LEU A 898 22.44 25.89 24.82
CA LEU A 898 23.78 25.27 24.79
C LEU A 898 24.68 25.97 23.76
N LEU A 899 24.19 26.13 22.53
CA LEU A 899 24.93 26.77 21.45
C LEU A 899 25.22 28.25 21.73
N ALA A 900 24.29 28.98 22.34
CA ALA A 900 24.52 30.37 22.74
C ALA A 900 25.61 30.49 23.83
N VAL A 901 25.63 29.56 24.78
CA VAL A 901 26.69 29.48 25.80
C VAL A 901 28.03 29.11 25.17
N LEU A 902 28.07 28.11 24.29
CA LEU A 902 29.29 27.75 23.56
C LEU A 902 29.82 28.90 22.69
N ALA A 903 28.93 29.58 21.96
CA ALA A 903 29.25 30.77 21.16
C ALA A 903 29.83 31.91 22.00
N SER A 904 29.39 32.03 23.27
CA SER A 904 29.91 33.04 24.21
C SER A 904 31.30 32.74 24.79
N ALA A 905 31.81 31.51 24.62
CA ALA A 905 33.11 31.11 25.15
C ALA A 905 34.29 31.87 24.50
N LEU A 906 34.24 32.07 23.18
CA LEU A 906 35.27 32.81 22.42
C LEU A 906 35.36 34.28 22.89
N PRO A 907 34.27 35.07 22.91
CA PRO A 907 34.27 36.41 23.49
C PRO A 907 34.71 36.42 24.96
N ALA A 908 34.28 35.45 25.77
CA ALA A 908 34.66 35.34 27.17
C ALA A 908 36.17 35.12 27.37
N MET A 909 36.83 34.34 26.51
CA MET A 909 38.28 34.17 26.50
C MET A 909 39.02 35.44 26.09
N LEU A 910 38.48 36.19 25.13
CA LEU A 910 39.07 37.46 24.67
C LEU A 910 39.04 38.53 25.78
N VAL A 911 37.98 38.60 26.57
CA VAL A 911 37.88 39.49 27.75
C VAL A 911 39.00 39.23 28.77
N GLN A 912 39.44 37.97 28.91
CA GLN A 912 40.51 37.64 29.85
C GLN A 912 41.85 38.23 29.44
N ARG A 913 42.07 38.47 28.14
CA ARG A 913 43.33 38.97 27.54
C ARG A 913 43.36 40.48 27.31
N LEU A 914 42.39 41.24 27.81
CA LEU A 914 42.35 42.70 27.64
C LEU A 914 43.55 43.39 28.34
N PRO A 915 44.38 44.18 27.64
CA PRO A 915 45.46 44.95 28.24
C PRO A 915 44.91 46.16 29.01
N LEU A 916 44.82 46.03 30.33
CA LEU A 916 44.28 47.03 31.26
C LEU A 916 44.93 48.42 31.11
N ALA A 917 46.25 48.48 30.94
CA ALA A 917 47.00 49.73 30.87
C ALA A 917 46.73 50.53 29.58
N ALA A 918 46.56 49.86 28.44
CA ALA A 918 46.37 50.52 27.15
C ALA A 918 44.94 51.08 26.98
N ILE A 919 43.95 50.43 27.57
CA ILE A 919 42.53 50.80 27.42
C ILE A 919 42.17 51.95 28.37
N LEU A 920 42.70 51.95 29.60
CA LEU A 920 42.47 53.05 30.56
C LEU A 920 43.21 54.34 30.19
N ALA A 921 44.27 54.28 29.38
CA ALA A 921 45.00 55.45 28.89
C ALA A 921 44.34 56.13 27.67
N GLN A 922 43.36 55.48 27.03
CA GLN A 922 42.65 55.98 25.84
C GLN A 922 41.24 56.54 26.13
N GLY A 923 40.70 56.29 27.32
CA GLY A 923 39.42 56.82 27.80
C GLY A 923 39.63 58.06 28.65
#